data_AF-A0A7Y6NLP5-F1
#
_entry.id   AF-A0A7Y6NLP5-F1
#
_cell.length_a   1.000
_cell.length_b   1.000
_cell.length_c   1.000
_cell.angle_alpha   90.00
_cell.angle_beta   90.00
_cell.angle_gamma   90.00
#
_symmetry.space_group_name_H-M   'P 1'
#
loop_
_entity.id
_entity.type
_entity.pdbx_description
1 polymer ?
#
loop_
_entity_poly.entity_id
_entity_poly.type
_entity_poly.pdbx_seq_one_letter_code
_entity_poly.pdbx_strand_id
1 'polypeptide(L)'
;MRIVATRFLRGPNLHAPQPRYVAVVEVDASDRVPAGEPSIAQRVASLAAELQRRAGARAVPPRVDPVPGQPGRWRIVSAYRSEAVVERALRLAVDAVAALARGEAWQIDRAVNALGVLARRHAVDPATTALLAAATRRGVPVLRLDGKAPTFQLGWGSRLRVVKGESADDAAVARAHRPAPPHGPTDAAAGPPAGLARAPSALALRRAARSRIDAWFASGDDGRIPLIAITGTNGKTTTTQLVSYALQRSGRRVGTTTTQGMHLGGQRVEDGDCTGYWSARAVLTAPEVDVAVLETARGGILKRGLGFDRCDVGVVLNVAGDHLGLDGVETMDDLARVKGLIARRAFRSAVLNADDPHCLAMAAELQPGCEVVWFSLEADNPGVARHVAAGGRAAWLDGDGWLVLAGTKRERAMSELNVERLIDAAAMPISMRGHARFNVANALAAAAALMAVGLAHDAIADALATFTSDARRNPLRSNEFDVDGIRVIVDYAHNLAACEALVAAARGLCAAPGRLVGVITAPGDRRSEDLAEVGAAFGRAFDELVVYELNPRGRQPGENAAAIVAGAHEFVDGDRVHVQREIRAALAFGLARCRAGDLLVFTCAGTLDDFVAGVRHAHPEAAERIAREMHTGSAMA
;
A
#
# COMPACT_ATOMS: atom_id res chain seq x y z
N MET A 1 -13.90 32.74 -4.32
CA MET A 1 -13.22 31.45 -4.62
C MET A 1 -12.04 31.23 -3.69
N ARG A 2 -11.81 30.00 -3.24
CA ARG A 2 -10.61 29.67 -2.44
C ARG A 2 -10.22 28.20 -2.60
N ILE A 3 -8.94 27.92 -2.40
CA ILE A 3 -8.43 26.55 -2.30
C ILE A 3 -8.63 26.09 -0.85
N VAL A 4 -9.40 25.03 -0.63
CA VAL A 4 -9.74 24.53 0.71
C VAL A 4 -8.94 23.31 1.13
N ALA A 5 -8.39 22.56 0.18
CA ALA A 5 -7.51 21.43 0.45
C ALA A 5 -6.54 21.24 -0.71
N THR A 6 -5.31 20.83 -0.41
CA THR A 6 -4.29 20.55 -1.42
C THR A 6 -3.53 19.29 -1.09
N ARG A 7 -2.98 18.67 -2.14
CA ARG A 7 -2.25 17.43 -1.98
C ARG A 7 -1.33 17.11 -3.14
N PHE A 8 -0.12 16.66 -2.83
CA PHE A 8 0.79 16.07 -3.81
C PHE A 8 0.64 14.55 -3.84
N LEU A 9 0.37 14.01 -5.02
CA LEU A 9 0.43 12.60 -5.37
C LEU A 9 1.72 12.38 -6.16
N ARG A 10 2.79 11.96 -5.48
CA ARG A 10 4.17 11.90 -6.01
C ARG A 10 4.49 10.59 -6.74
N GLY A 11 3.47 9.87 -7.19
CA GLY A 11 3.60 8.55 -7.83
C GLY A 11 2.29 8.16 -8.52
N PRO A 12 2.21 6.95 -9.10
CA PRO A 12 0.98 6.42 -9.65
C PRO A 12 -0.15 6.45 -8.63
N ASN A 13 -1.34 6.80 -9.08
CA ASN A 13 -2.52 6.96 -8.25
C ASN A 13 -3.77 6.65 -9.08
N LEU A 14 -4.94 6.76 -8.44
CA LEU A 14 -6.23 6.53 -9.09
C LEU A 14 -6.54 7.44 -10.27
N HIS A 15 -5.93 8.62 -10.33
CA HIS A 15 -6.15 9.57 -11.41
C HIS A 15 -5.15 9.42 -12.55
N ALA A 16 -3.91 8.98 -12.28
CA ALA A 16 -2.87 8.88 -13.31
C ALA A 16 -1.64 8.03 -12.92
N PRO A 17 -0.88 7.54 -13.92
CA PRO A 17 0.46 6.95 -13.73
C PRO A 17 1.54 7.93 -13.25
N GLN A 18 1.36 9.23 -13.50
CA GLN A 18 2.37 10.26 -13.26
C GLN A 18 2.03 11.09 -12.02
N PRO A 19 3.00 11.82 -11.43
CA PRO A 19 2.75 12.70 -10.31
C PRO A 19 1.64 13.72 -10.61
N ARG A 20 0.73 13.90 -9.64
CA ARG A 20 -0.41 14.82 -9.73
C ARG A 20 -0.48 15.71 -8.51
N TYR A 21 -0.84 16.97 -8.71
CA TYR A 21 -1.26 17.88 -7.69
C TYR A 21 -2.78 17.93 -7.69
N VAL A 22 -3.38 17.58 -6.56
CA VAL A 22 -4.82 17.60 -6.35
C VAL A 22 -5.15 18.79 -5.46
N ALA A 23 -6.07 19.63 -5.89
CA ALA A 23 -6.59 20.73 -5.10
C ALA A 23 -8.11 20.72 -5.12
N VAL A 24 -8.73 20.92 -3.96
CA VAL A 24 -10.16 21.19 -3.86
C VAL A 24 -10.35 22.69 -3.83
N VAL A 25 -11.09 23.20 -4.80
CA VAL A 25 -11.43 24.61 -4.96
C VAL A 25 -12.91 24.80 -4.68
N GLU A 26 -13.21 25.73 -3.80
CA GLU A 26 -14.57 26.19 -3.50
C GLU A 26 -14.90 27.39 -4.40
N VAL A 27 -15.95 27.24 -5.19
CA VAL A 27 -16.50 28.23 -6.11
C VAL A 27 -17.81 28.75 -5.51
N ASP A 28 -18.02 30.07 -5.58
CA ASP A 28 -19.23 30.68 -5.02
C ASP A 28 -20.45 30.30 -5.88
N ALA A 29 -21.60 30.07 -5.23
CA ALA A 29 -22.85 29.72 -5.90
C ALA A 29 -23.45 30.89 -6.70
N SER A 30 -23.02 32.12 -6.42
CA SER A 30 -23.41 33.33 -7.16
C SER A 30 -22.77 33.41 -8.55
N ASP A 31 -21.65 32.72 -8.78
CA ASP A 31 -20.92 32.74 -10.05
C ASP A 31 -21.56 31.79 -11.08
N ARG A 32 -22.72 32.19 -11.64
CA ARG A 32 -23.41 31.43 -12.69
C ARG A 32 -22.64 31.47 -14.01
N VAL A 33 -22.26 30.31 -14.52
CA VAL A 33 -21.71 30.14 -15.87
C VAL A 33 -22.85 29.76 -16.82
N PRO A 34 -22.95 30.35 -18.04
CA PRO A 34 -23.92 29.95 -19.04
C PRO A 34 -23.86 28.45 -19.36
N ALA A 35 -25.01 27.85 -19.70
CA ALA A 35 -25.07 26.44 -20.06
C ALA A 35 -24.21 26.16 -21.32
N GLY A 36 -23.37 25.13 -21.25
CA GLY A 36 -22.43 24.77 -22.35
C GLY A 36 -21.05 25.42 -22.24
N GLU A 37 -20.85 26.38 -21.34
CA GLU A 37 -19.53 26.97 -21.10
C GLU A 37 -18.72 26.23 -20.02
N PRO A 38 -17.38 26.27 -20.08
CA PRO A 38 -16.54 25.68 -19.05
C PRO A 38 -16.83 26.30 -17.68
N SER A 39 -17.07 25.42 -16.69
CA SER A 39 -17.18 25.79 -15.29
C SER A 39 -15.97 26.59 -14.84
N ILE A 40 -16.14 27.39 -13.78
CA ILE A 40 -15.04 28.23 -13.33
C ILE A 40 -13.86 27.41 -12.82
N ALA A 41 -14.13 26.26 -12.22
CA ALA A 41 -13.09 25.30 -11.86
C ALA A 41 -12.30 24.82 -13.09
N GLN A 42 -12.95 24.58 -14.24
CA GLN A 42 -12.27 24.24 -15.50
C GLN A 42 -11.43 25.40 -16.04
N ARG A 43 -11.87 26.65 -15.87
CA ARG A 43 -11.09 27.85 -16.25
C ARG A 43 -9.84 28.00 -15.39
N VAL A 44 -9.99 27.88 -14.07
CA VAL A 44 -8.86 27.87 -13.11
C VAL A 44 -7.86 26.79 -13.47
N ALA A 45 -8.33 25.57 -13.72
CA ALA A 45 -7.47 24.45 -14.08
C ALA A 45 -6.69 24.71 -15.39
N SER A 46 -7.38 25.20 -16.42
CA SER A 46 -6.79 25.51 -17.73
C SER A 46 -5.75 26.63 -17.63
N LEU A 47 -6.05 27.70 -16.90
CA LEU A 47 -5.12 28.80 -16.67
C LEU A 47 -3.89 28.35 -15.86
N ALA A 48 -4.08 27.53 -14.82
CA ALA A 48 -2.96 26.97 -14.06
C ALA A 48 -2.04 26.10 -14.94
N ALA A 49 -2.61 25.31 -15.86
CA ALA A 49 -1.84 24.52 -16.82
C ALA A 49 -1.08 25.40 -17.83
N GLU A 50 -1.69 26.49 -18.30
CA GLU A 50 -1.06 27.50 -19.17
C GLU A 50 0.12 28.19 -18.49
N LEU A 51 -0.08 28.68 -17.26
CA LEU A 51 0.96 29.35 -16.48
C LEU A 51 2.17 28.45 -16.25
N GLN A 52 1.95 27.17 -15.94
CA GLN A 52 3.03 26.18 -15.84
C GLN A 52 3.77 26.00 -17.17
N ARG A 53 3.05 25.98 -18.30
CA ARG A 53 3.66 25.82 -19.63
C ARG A 53 4.58 26.99 -19.97
N ARG A 54 4.12 28.21 -19.72
CA ARG A 54 4.91 29.43 -19.92
C ARG A 54 6.12 29.50 -18.99
N ALA A 55 6.05 28.89 -17.81
CA ALA A 55 7.17 28.73 -16.89
C ALA A 55 8.14 27.58 -17.28
N GLY A 56 7.92 26.89 -18.39
CA GLY A 56 8.80 25.84 -18.92
C GLY A 56 8.41 24.40 -18.58
N ALA A 57 7.21 24.15 -18.04
CA ALA A 57 6.71 22.79 -17.80
C ALA A 57 6.00 22.19 -19.03
N ARG A 58 6.06 20.87 -19.19
CA ARG A 58 5.27 20.16 -20.21
C ARG A 58 3.84 20.00 -19.69
N ALA A 59 2.85 20.57 -20.37
CA ALA A 59 1.46 20.56 -19.92
C ALA A 59 0.74 19.28 -20.34
N VAL A 60 0.23 18.52 -19.37
CA VAL A 60 -0.82 17.51 -19.56
C VAL A 60 -2.15 18.18 -19.21
N PRO A 61 -3.24 17.97 -19.97
CA PRO A 61 -4.54 18.52 -19.63
C PRO A 61 -4.93 18.19 -18.18
N PRO A 62 -5.38 19.19 -17.40
CA PRO A 62 -5.86 18.95 -16.05
C PRO A 62 -7.23 18.26 -16.11
N ARG A 63 -7.53 17.46 -15.09
CA ARG A 63 -8.86 16.88 -14.87
C ARG A 63 -9.59 17.68 -13.81
N VAL A 64 -10.88 17.89 -14.00
CA VAL A 64 -11.74 18.61 -13.04
C VAL A 64 -12.99 17.79 -12.81
N ASP A 65 -13.25 17.44 -11.56
CA ASP A 65 -14.43 16.67 -11.15
C ASP A 65 -15.14 17.42 -10.01
N PRO A 66 -16.49 17.40 -9.92
CA PRO A 66 -17.18 17.87 -8.73
C PRO A 66 -16.81 17.01 -7.52
N VAL A 67 -16.85 17.58 -6.32
CA VAL A 67 -16.69 16.82 -5.07
C VAL A 67 -18.05 16.24 -4.66
N PRO A 68 -18.21 14.91 -4.59
CA PRO A 68 -19.47 14.29 -4.18
C PRO A 68 -19.95 14.82 -2.81
N GLY A 69 -21.25 15.07 -2.70
CA GLY A 69 -21.88 15.55 -1.47
C GLY A 69 -21.50 16.98 -1.05
N GLN A 70 -20.69 17.71 -1.83
CA GLN A 70 -20.24 19.07 -1.49
C GLN A 70 -20.49 20.04 -2.66
N PRO A 71 -21.72 20.58 -2.79
CA PRO A 71 -22.06 21.56 -3.81
C PRO A 71 -21.09 22.75 -3.81
N GLY A 72 -20.71 23.23 -4.99
CA GLY A 72 -19.76 24.35 -5.15
C GLY A 72 -18.28 23.97 -4.99
N ARG A 73 -17.95 22.73 -4.60
CA ARG A 73 -16.57 22.26 -4.50
C ARG A 73 -16.16 21.39 -5.67
N TRP A 74 -14.98 21.69 -6.20
CA TRP A 74 -14.42 21.03 -7.38
C TRP A 74 -13.01 20.54 -7.09
N ARG A 75 -12.71 19.32 -7.50
CA ARG A 75 -11.38 18.72 -7.45
C ARG A 75 -10.65 18.99 -8.77
N ILE A 76 -9.55 19.72 -8.70
CA ILE A 76 -8.63 19.95 -9.82
C ILE A 76 -7.42 19.02 -9.67
N VAL A 77 -7.16 18.21 -10.69
CA VAL A 77 -6.04 17.27 -10.76
C VAL A 77 -5.09 17.69 -11.88
N SER A 78 -3.91 18.21 -11.52
CA SER A 78 -2.94 18.78 -12.47
C SER A 78 -1.63 17.99 -12.44
N ALA A 79 -1.02 17.73 -13.60
CA ALA A 79 0.34 17.18 -13.64
C ALA A 79 1.37 18.26 -13.30
N TYR A 80 2.51 17.87 -12.74
CA TYR A 80 3.57 18.81 -12.40
C TYR A 80 4.97 18.25 -12.61
N ARG A 81 5.94 19.17 -12.77
CA ARG A 81 7.39 18.89 -12.72
C ARG A 81 8.06 19.44 -11.46
N SER A 82 7.55 20.56 -10.96
CA SER A 82 8.01 21.21 -9.73
C SER A 82 6.80 21.50 -8.85
N GLU A 83 6.84 21.01 -7.61
CA GLU A 83 5.77 21.19 -6.63
C GLU A 83 5.54 22.67 -6.34
N ALA A 84 6.62 23.44 -6.18
CA ALA A 84 6.56 24.88 -5.95
C ALA A 84 5.89 25.62 -7.12
N VAL A 85 6.19 25.21 -8.36
CA VAL A 85 5.63 25.85 -9.57
C VAL A 85 4.14 25.53 -9.73
N VAL A 86 3.71 24.28 -9.57
CA VAL A 86 2.29 23.92 -9.73
C VAL A 86 1.42 24.53 -8.64
N GLU A 87 1.90 24.56 -7.39
CA GLU A 87 1.17 25.16 -6.29
C GLU A 87 1.01 26.67 -6.52
N ARG A 88 2.10 27.36 -6.87
CA ARG A 88 2.04 28.80 -7.13
C ARG A 88 1.20 29.12 -8.37
N ALA A 89 1.29 28.31 -9.42
CA ALA A 89 0.50 28.49 -10.64
C ALA A 89 -1.00 28.32 -10.38
N LEU A 90 -1.42 27.36 -9.56
CA LEU A 90 -2.83 27.21 -9.21
C LEU A 90 -3.34 28.37 -8.36
N ARG A 91 -2.56 28.83 -7.37
CA ARG A 91 -2.92 30.01 -6.56
C ARG A 91 -3.08 31.24 -7.45
N LEU A 92 -2.11 31.49 -8.34
CA LEU A 92 -2.19 32.59 -9.32
C LEU A 92 -3.40 32.48 -10.25
N ALA A 93 -3.78 31.27 -10.67
CA ALA A 93 -4.96 31.06 -11.50
C ALA A 93 -6.26 31.35 -10.75
N VAL A 94 -6.37 30.96 -9.46
CA VAL A 94 -7.52 31.31 -8.62
C VAL A 94 -7.59 32.83 -8.43
N ASP A 95 -6.47 33.48 -8.12
CA ASP A 95 -6.40 34.94 -7.95
C ASP A 95 -6.81 35.67 -9.24
N ALA A 96 -6.31 35.20 -10.39
CA ALA A 96 -6.61 35.78 -11.70
C ALA A 96 -8.10 35.69 -12.04
N VAL A 97 -8.69 34.51 -11.90
CA VAL A 97 -10.10 34.29 -12.20
C VAL A 97 -10.99 35.10 -11.25
N ALA A 98 -10.64 35.18 -9.96
CA ALA A 98 -11.38 35.99 -9.00
C ALA A 98 -11.28 37.50 -9.30
N ALA A 99 -10.12 38.00 -9.71
CA ALA A 99 -9.93 39.40 -10.11
C ALA A 99 -10.75 39.74 -11.37
N LEU A 100 -10.66 38.89 -12.40
CA LEU A 100 -11.41 39.06 -13.64
C LEU A 100 -12.93 39.01 -13.42
N ALA A 101 -13.41 38.15 -12.50
CA ALA A 101 -14.82 38.11 -12.12
C ALA A 101 -15.31 39.43 -11.48
N ARG A 102 -14.42 40.20 -10.84
CA ARG A 102 -14.70 41.54 -10.30
C ARG A 102 -14.47 42.67 -11.31
N GLY A 103 -14.12 42.37 -12.56
CA GLY A 103 -13.79 43.37 -13.57
C GLY A 103 -12.42 44.03 -13.37
N GLU A 104 -11.56 43.46 -12.52
CA GLU A 104 -10.21 43.98 -12.26
C GLU A 104 -9.21 43.50 -13.31
N ALA A 105 -8.28 44.36 -13.71
CA ALA A 105 -7.18 43.98 -14.59
C ALA A 105 -6.19 43.06 -13.86
N TRP A 106 -5.70 42.01 -14.54
CA TRP A 106 -4.73 41.06 -13.98
C TRP A 106 -3.49 40.93 -14.87
N GLN A 107 -2.30 41.07 -14.28
CA GLN A 107 -1.03 41.13 -15.01
C GLN A 107 -0.40 39.75 -15.22
N ILE A 108 -0.71 39.11 -16.35
CA ILE A 108 -0.17 37.79 -16.71
C ILE A 108 1.36 37.75 -16.78
N ASP A 109 2.01 38.78 -17.30
CA ASP A 109 3.46 38.80 -17.46
C ASP A 109 4.18 38.80 -16.10
N ARG A 110 3.64 39.52 -15.11
CA ARG A 110 4.16 39.50 -13.73
C ARG A 110 4.07 38.11 -13.12
N ALA A 111 2.95 37.41 -13.35
CA ALA A 111 2.74 36.06 -12.87
C ALA A 111 3.70 35.05 -13.53
N VAL A 112 3.86 35.11 -14.86
CA VAL A 112 4.79 34.27 -15.61
C VAL A 112 6.24 34.53 -15.19
N ASN A 113 6.64 35.79 -15.02
CA ASN A 113 7.98 36.15 -14.55
C ASN A 113 8.27 35.61 -13.15
N ALA A 114 7.32 35.74 -12.21
CA ALA A 114 7.46 35.19 -10.86
C ALA A 114 7.60 33.66 -10.87
N LEU A 115 6.82 32.96 -11.69
CA LEU A 115 6.94 31.51 -11.87
C LEU A 115 8.27 31.12 -12.53
N GLY A 116 8.76 31.92 -13.49
CA GLY A 116 10.06 31.71 -14.12
C GLY A 116 11.23 31.86 -13.16
N VAL A 117 11.19 32.85 -12.25
CA VAL A 117 12.18 32.98 -11.16
C VAL A 117 12.13 31.76 -10.23
N LEU A 118 10.93 31.34 -9.84
CA LEU A 118 10.75 30.16 -9.00
C LEU A 118 11.27 28.89 -9.68
N ALA A 119 10.99 28.71 -10.98
CA ALA A 119 11.48 27.58 -11.76
C ALA A 119 13.02 27.56 -11.82
N ARG A 120 13.67 28.72 -12.02
CA ARG A 120 15.14 28.85 -12.01
C ARG A 120 15.75 28.56 -10.65
N ARG A 121 15.17 29.08 -9.56
CA ARG A 121 15.65 28.83 -8.19
C ARG A 121 15.69 27.34 -7.84
N HIS A 122 14.75 26.57 -8.37
CA HIS A 122 14.71 25.12 -8.18
C HIS A 122 15.39 24.32 -9.30
N ALA A 123 15.99 25.01 -10.29
CA ALA A 123 16.73 24.38 -11.37
C ALA A 123 18.09 23.86 -10.89
N VAL A 124 18.60 22.87 -11.61
CA VAL A 124 19.84 22.16 -11.30
C VAL A 124 20.86 22.49 -12.37
N ASP A 125 22.14 22.48 -12.03
CA ASP A 125 23.22 22.72 -12.98
C ASP A 125 23.15 21.80 -14.23
N PRO A 126 23.71 22.20 -15.38
CA PRO A 126 23.63 21.42 -16.62
C PRO A 126 24.25 20.03 -16.54
N ALA A 127 25.28 19.81 -15.73
CA ALA A 127 25.95 18.53 -15.62
C ALA A 127 25.08 17.53 -14.84
N THR A 128 24.53 17.96 -13.70
CA THR A 128 23.54 17.17 -12.96
C THR A 128 22.29 16.94 -13.79
N THR A 129 21.79 17.95 -14.51
CA THR A 129 20.66 17.78 -15.44
C THR A 129 20.93 16.71 -16.49
N ALA A 130 22.13 16.68 -17.07
CA ALA A 130 22.53 15.65 -18.03
C ALA A 130 22.61 14.25 -17.39
N LEU A 131 23.09 14.16 -16.15
CA LEU A 131 23.16 12.94 -15.36
C LEU A 131 21.77 12.38 -15.03
N LEU A 132 20.88 13.21 -14.49
CA LEU A 132 19.49 12.83 -14.19
C LEU A 132 18.76 12.40 -15.47
N ALA A 133 18.96 13.12 -16.59
CA ALA A 133 18.39 12.74 -17.87
C ALA A 133 18.97 11.43 -18.44
N ALA A 134 20.24 11.11 -18.16
CA ALA A 134 20.82 9.81 -18.51
C ALA A 134 20.22 8.68 -17.66
N ALA A 135 20.07 8.88 -16.35
CA ALA A 135 19.42 7.95 -15.43
C ALA A 135 17.96 7.67 -15.86
N THR A 136 17.17 8.72 -16.09
CA THR A 136 15.77 8.58 -16.53
C THR A 136 15.66 7.86 -17.88
N ARG A 137 16.56 8.14 -18.85
CA ARG A 137 16.57 7.41 -20.14
C ARG A 137 16.94 5.94 -20.00
N ARG A 138 17.74 5.60 -18.99
CA ARG A 138 18.05 4.21 -18.63
C ARG A 138 16.90 3.51 -17.90
N GLY A 139 15.89 4.27 -17.46
CA GLY A 139 14.79 3.78 -16.64
C GLY A 139 15.07 3.83 -15.14
N VAL A 140 16.20 4.38 -14.70
CA VAL A 140 16.56 4.48 -13.28
C VAL A 140 15.65 5.51 -12.59
N PRO A 141 14.96 5.14 -11.49
CA PRO A 141 14.16 6.09 -10.72
C PRO A 141 15.01 7.25 -10.21
N VAL A 142 14.48 8.46 -10.32
CA VAL A 142 15.13 9.67 -9.81
C VAL A 142 14.21 10.31 -8.78
N LEU A 143 14.72 10.51 -7.57
CA LEU A 143 14.04 11.20 -6.49
C LEU A 143 14.86 12.39 -6.03
N ARG A 144 14.23 13.56 -5.91
CA ARG A 144 14.84 14.71 -5.25
C ARG A 144 14.62 14.57 -3.75
N LEU A 145 15.69 14.55 -2.96
CA LEU A 145 15.62 14.34 -1.50
C LEU A 145 15.32 15.63 -0.74
N ASP A 146 15.79 16.77 -1.26
CA ASP A 146 15.62 18.08 -0.63
C ASP A 146 15.01 19.07 -1.65
N GLY A 147 13.97 19.80 -1.26
CA GLY A 147 13.33 20.82 -2.12
C GLY A 147 14.16 22.08 -2.32
N LYS A 148 15.11 22.36 -1.42
CA LYS A 148 16.01 23.52 -1.42
C LYS A 148 17.38 23.14 -1.98
N ALA A 149 18.03 22.12 -1.43
CA ALA A 149 19.32 21.65 -1.95
C ALA A 149 19.13 20.74 -3.18
N PRO A 150 19.99 20.82 -4.20
CA PRO A 150 19.96 19.93 -5.37
C PRO A 150 20.53 18.53 -5.05
N THR A 151 19.94 17.83 -4.08
CA THR A 151 20.32 16.45 -3.73
C THR A 151 19.33 15.46 -4.32
N PHE A 152 19.85 14.46 -5.04
CA PHE A 152 19.08 13.46 -5.76
C PHE A 152 19.50 12.04 -5.36
N GLN A 153 18.54 11.15 -5.33
CA GLN A 153 18.72 9.71 -5.28
C GLN A 153 18.40 9.12 -6.65
N LEU A 154 19.23 8.19 -7.09
CA LEU A 154 19.03 7.36 -8.27
C LEU A 154 18.87 5.90 -7.83
N GLY A 155 17.78 5.24 -8.21
CA GLY A 155 17.51 3.86 -7.80
C GLY A 155 16.92 3.70 -6.38
N TRP A 156 16.67 2.45 -6.00
CA TRP A 156 16.05 2.05 -4.73
C TRP A 156 16.93 1.05 -3.97
N GLY A 157 16.75 0.98 -2.65
CA GLY A 157 17.37 -0.03 -1.79
C GLY A 157 18.90 -0.07 -1.93
N SER A 158 19.45 -1.28 -1.91
CA SER A 158 20.88 -1.54 -2.12
C SER A 158 21.43 -1.14 -3.49
N ARG A 159 20.56 -0.82 -4.45
CA ARG A 159 20.95 -0.27 -5.77
C ARG A 159 21.02 1.25 -5.80
N LEU A 160 20.64 1.94 -4.73
CA LEU A 160 20.56 3.39 -4.76
C LEU A 160 21.95 4.07 -4.86
N ARG A 161 21.99 5.25 -5.47
CA ARG A 161 23.14 6.16 -5.51
C ARG A 161 22.67 7.57 -5.17
N VAL A 162 23.43 8.27 -4.33
CA VAL A 162 23.15 9.67 -3.98
C VAL A 162 24.04 10.60 -4.79
N VAL A 163 23.44 11.63 -5.38
CA VAL A 163 24.10 12.66 -6.17
C VAL A 163 23.79 14.02 -5.54
N LYS A 164 24.83 14.78 -5.22
CA LYS A 164 24.71 16.19 -4.85
C LYS A 164 25.08 17.02 -6.08
N GLY A 165 24.14 17.81 -6.58
CA GLY A 165 24.36 18.78 -7.65
C GLY A 165 24.70 20.15 -7.10
N GLU A 166 24.76 21.14 -7.99
CA GLU A 166 24.86 22.56 -7.67
C GLU A 166 23.61 23.29 -8.17
N SER A 167 23.24 24.40 -7.53
CA SER A 167 22.16 25.23 -8.08
C SER A 167 22.62 25.86 -9.40
N ALA A 168 21.69 26.11 -10.32
CA ALA A 168 22.06 26.70 -11.60
C ALA A 168 22.72 28.09 -11.44
N ASP A 169 22.32 28.84 -10.41
CA ASP A 169 22.86 30.15 -10.08
C ASP A 169 24.27 30.03 -9.47
N ASP A 170 24.47 29.12 -8.51
CA ASP A 170 25.79 28.90 -7.90
C ASP A 170 26.80 28.38 -8.93
N ALA A 171 26.38 27.48 -9.81
CA ALA A 171 27.22 26.96 -10.89
C ALA A 171 27.56 28.03 -11.94
N ALA A 172 26.72 29.07 -12.09
CA ALA A 172 27.03 30.23 -12.94
C ALA A 172 28.05 31.15 -12.25
N VAL A 173 27.88 31.40 -10.95
CA VAL A 173 28.80 32.20 -10.12
C VAL A 173 30.18 31.54 -10.03
N ALA A 174 30.25 30.25 -9.71
CA ALA A 174 31.51 29.50 -9.61
C ALA A 174 32.29 29.49 -10.94
N ARG A 175 31.58 29.47 -12.08
CA ARG A 175 32.21 29.59 -13.40
C ARG A 175 32.75 30.99 -13.68
N ALA A 176 32.05 32.03 -13.22
CA ALA A 176 32.53 33.41 -13.33
C ALA A 176 33.77 33.68 -12.45
N HIS A 177 33.95 32.92 -11.37
CA HIS A 177 35.04 33.11 -10.39
C HIS A 177 36.23 32.14 -10.56
N ARG A 178 36.26 31.33 -11.62
CA ARG A 178 37.37 30.37 -11.83
C ARG A 178 38.61 31.12 -12.35
N PRO A 179 39.73 31.15 -11.60
CA PRO A 179 40.92 31.88 -12.04
C PRO A 179 41.46 31.28 -13.34
N ALA A 180 41.88 32.14 -14.26
CA ALA A 180 42.57 31.72 -15.47
C ALA A 180 43.83 30.92 -15.10
N PRO A 181 44.19 29.86 -15.85
CA PRO A 181 45.44 29.15 -15.61
C PRO A 181 46.61 30.13 -15.78
N PRO A 182 47.70 30.01 -14.98
CA PRO A 182 48.84 30.92 -15.09
C PRO A 182 49.45 30.82 -16.49
N HIS A 183 49.57 31.97 -17.15
CA HIS A 183 50.20 32.09 -18.46
C HIS A 183 51.70 31.73 -18.35
N GLY A 184 52.13 30.68 -19.06
CA GLY A 184 53.55 30.51 -19.41
C GLY A 184 53.97 31.53 -20.49
N PRO A 185 55.26 31.86 -20.60
CA PRO A 185 55.75 32.94 -21.43
C PRO A 185 55.42 32.74 -22.92
N THR A 186 55.00 33.84 -23.54
CA THR A 186 54.48 33.99 -24.89
C THR A 186 55.58 33.91 -25.95
N ASP A 187 55.42 33.03 -26.94
CA ASP A 187 56.02 33.20 -28.27
C ASP A 187 54.92 33.55 -29.28
N ALA A 188 55.22 34.57 -30.09
CA ALA A 188 54.29 35.24 -30.98
C ALA A 188 54.01 34.41 -32.25
N ALA A 189 52.85 33.76 -32.29
CA ALA A 189 52.14 33.42 -33.52
C ALA A 189 50.63 33.55 -33.26
N ALA A 190 49.98 34.43 -34.02
CA ALA A 190 48.59 34.80 -33.85
C ALA A 190 47.64 33.58 -33.96
N GLY A 191 47.05 33.20 -32.83
CA GLY A 191 45.78 32.47 -32.73
C GLY A 191 44.83 33.25 -31.82
N PRO A 192 43.49 33.09 -31.94
CA PRO A 192 42.54 33.81 -31.09
C PRO A 192 42.84 33.54 -29.60
N PRO A 193 42.54 34.50 -28.70
CA PRO A 193 42.99 34.45 -27.31
C PRO A 193 42.55 33.15 -26.63
N ALA A 194 43.50 32.49 -25.95
CA ALA A 194 43.28 31.27 -25.18
C ALA A 194 42.12 31.49 -24.20
N GLY A 195 41.00 30.85 -24.53
CA GLY A 195 39.69 31.21 -24.03
C GLY A 195 39.46 30.89 -22.55
N LEU A 196 38.55 31.67 -21.96
CA LEU A 196 37.60 31.17 -20.97
C LEU A 196 37.35 29.68 -21.23
N ALA A 197 37.70 28.81 -20.27
CA ALA A 197 37.47 27.37 -20.39
C ALA A 197 36.04 27.15 -20.90
N ARG A 198 35.93 26.77 -22.18
CA ARG A 198 34.64 26.79 -22.87
C ARG A 198 33.73 25.84 -22.13
N ALA A 199 32.57 26.32 -21.68
CA ALA A 199 31.62 25.50 -20.95
C ALA A 199 31.42 24.19 -21.74
N PRO A 200 31.51 23.01 -21.08
CA PRO A 200 31.46 21.74 -21.78
C PRO A 200 30.21 21.69 -22.64
N SER A 201 30.38 21.28 -23.90
CA SER A 201 29.26 21.21 -24.84
C SER A 201 28.17 20.29 -24.27
N ALA A 202 26.91 20.55 -24.64
CA ALA A 202 25.80 19.68 -24.23
C ALA A 202 26.05 18.21 -24.62
N LEU A 203 26.79 17.96 -25.71
CA LEU A 203 27.20 16.62 -26.12
C LEU A 203 28.24 16.01 -25.16
N ALA A 204 29.24 16.77 -24.74
CA ALA A 204 30.24 16.31 -23.78
C ALA A 204 29.60 15.96 -22.42
N LEU A 205 28.72 16.82 -21.91
CA LEU A 205 27.96 16.54 -20.67
C LEU A 205 27.10 15.28 -20.78
N ARG A 206 26.40 15.08 -21.91
CA ARG A 206 25.60 13.88 -22.16
C ARG A 206 26.46 12.60 -22.22
N ARG A 207 27.65 12.65 -22.81
CA ARG A 207 28.59 11.51 -22.87
C ARG A 207 29.12 11.16 -21.49
N ALA A 208 29.59 12.16 -20.73
CA ALA A 208 30.06 11.97 -19.35
C ALA A 208 28.95 11.41 -18.43
N ALA A 209 27.74 11.96 -18.54
CA ALA A 209 26.56 11.47 -17.83
C ALA A 209 26.27 10.00 -18.13
N ARG A 210 26.24 9.62 -19.42
CA ARG A 210 26.03 8.22 -19.82
C ARG A 210 27.11 7.30 -19.24
N SER A 211 28.38 7.63 -19.41
CA SER A 211 29.49 6.84 -18.88
C SER A 211 29.39 6.64 -17.36
N ARG A 212 28.97 7.67 -16.62
CA ARG A 212 28.76 7.57 -15.16
C ARG A 212 27.59 6.67 -14.79
N ILE A 213 26.48 6.72 -15.53
CA ILE A 213 25.35 5.80 -15.33
C ILE A 213 25.75 4.36 -15.64
N ASP A 214 26.50 4.14 -16.72
CA ASP A 214 26.98 2.80 -17.10
C ASP A 214 27.97 2.23 -16.07
N ALA A 215 28.75 3.08 -15.38
CA ALA A 215 29.61 2.67 -14.28
C ALA A 215 28.84 2.33 -12.98
N TRP A 216 27.66 2.90 -12.77
CA TRP A 216 26.84 2.64 -11.59
C TRP A 216 25.87 1.47 -11.75
N PHE A 217 25.35 1.29 -12.96
CA PHE A 217 24.29 0.33 -13.25
C PHE A 217 24.69 -0.53 -14.46
N ALA A 218 24.90 -1.82 -14.22
CA ALA A 218 25.23 -2.80 -15.25
C ALA A 218 24.16 -2.84 -16.35
N SER A 219 24.52 -3.23 -17.59
CA SER A 219 23.58 -3.30 -18.71
C SER A 219 22.29 -4.04 -18.33
N GLY A 220 21.13 -3.45 -18.60
CA GLY A 220 19.83 -3.99 -18.20
C GLY A 220 19.37 -3.64 -16.77
N ASP A 221 20.26 -3.22 -15.88
CA ASP A 221 19.89 -2.78 -14.52
C ASP A 221 19.22 -1.40 -14.56
N ASP A 222 18.02 -1.32 -14.00
CA ASP A 222 17.19 -0.13 -13.91
C ASP A 222 17.26 0.51 -12.52
N GLY A 223 18.19 0.07 -11.67
CA GLY A 223 18.40 0.60 -10.33
C GLY A 223 17.26 0.28 -9.34
N ARG A 224 16.30 -0.60 -9.68
CA ARG A 224 15.25 -1.03 -8.74
C ARG A 224 15.63 -2.34 -8.08
N ILE A 225 15.46 -2.41 -6.76
CA ILE A 225 15.39 -3.70 -6.07
C ILE A 225 14.06 -4.41 -6.41
N PRO A 226 14.00 -5.75 -6.33
CA PRO A 226 12.75 -6.48 -6.44
C PRO A 226 11.71 -5.95 -5.44
N LEU A 227 10.48 -5.79 -5.92
CA LEU A 227 9.37 -5.26 -5.12
C LEU A 227 8.11 -6.12 -5.29
N ILE A 228 7.59 -6.60 -4.17
CA ILE A 228 6.28 -7.26 -4.07
C ILE A 228 5.32 -6.28 -3.37
N ALA A 229 4.24 -5.90 -4.03
CA ALA A 229 3.23 -5.02 -3.44
C ALA A 229 1.91 -5.77 -3.26
N ILE A 230 1.35 -5.75 -2.05
CA ILE A 230 0.22 -6.58 -1.66
C ILE A 230 -0.96 -5.71 -1.25
N THR A 231 -2.14 -5.97 -1.81
CA THR A 231 -3.38 -5.33 -1.41
C THR A 231 -4.55 -6.33 -1.37
N GLY A 232 -5.65 -5.90 -0.79
CA GLY A 232 -6.82 -6.72 -0.50
C GLY A 232 -7.71 -6.04 0.54
N THR A 233 -8.96 -6.45 0.68
CA THR A 233 -9.76 -6.03 1.83
C THR A 233 -9.21 -6.72 3.09
N ASN A 234 -9.11 -8.04 3.05
CA ASN A 234 -8.62 -8.87 4.15
C ASN A 234 -7.33 -9.62 3.76
N GLY A 235 -6.56 -10.09 4.75
CA GLY A 235 -5.39 -10.97 4.54
C GLY A 235 -4.06 -10.30 4.19
N LYS A 236 -4.05 -8.98 3.95
CA LYS A 236 -2.86 -8.22 3.56
C LYS A 236 -1.67 -8.40 4.51
N THR A 237 -1.87 -8.14 5.80
CA THR A 237 -0.81 -8.21 6.81
C THR A 237 -0.22 -9.61 6.91
N THR A 238 -1.06 -10.64 7.04
CA THR A 238 -0.61 -12.04 7.11
C THR A 238 0.17 -12.45 5.86
N THR A 239 -0.33 -12.13 4.66
CA THR A 239 0.37 -12.44 3.40
C THR A 239 1.71 -11.71 3.32
N THR A 240 1.75 -10.43 3.70
CA THR A 240 2.97 -9.61 3.69
C THR A 240 4.03 -10.16 4.65
N GLN A 241 3.62 -10.55 5.86
CA GLN A 241 4.51 -11.14 6.86
C GLN A 241 5.03 -12.50 6.39
N LEU A 242 4.17 -13.35 5.82
CA LEU A 242 4.56 -14.66 5.31
C LEU A 242 5.56 -14.57 4.14
N VAL A 243 5.31 -13.69 3.17
CA VAL A 243 6.24 -13.44 2.05
C VAL A 243 7.57 -12.87 2.58
N SER A 244 7.52 -11.93 3.52
CA SER A 244 8.73 -11.35 4.12
C SER A 244 9.54 -12.41 4.86
N TYR A 245 8.88 -13.28 5.63
CA TYR A 245 9.50 -14.37 6.36
C TYR A 245 10.23 -15.35 5.44
N ALA A 246 9.58 -15.79 4.36
CA ALA A 246 10.20 -16.69 3.38
C ALA A 246 11.45 -16.09 2.73
N LEU A 247 11.40 -14.81 2.34
CA LEU A 247 12.53 -14.10 1.73
C LEU A 247 13.68 -13.85 2.72
N GLN A 248 13.36 -13.58 3.99
CA GLN A 248 14.37 -13.45 5.05
C GLN A 248 15.08 -14.78 5.30
N ARG A 249 14.34 -15.90 5.34
CA ARG A 249 14.91 -17.26 5.46
C ARG A 249 15.81 -17.62 4.29
N SER A 250 15.57 -17.05 3.11
CA SER A 250 16.46 -17.20 1.95
C SER A 250 17.68 -16.26 1.99
N GLY A 251 17.98 -15.64 3.14
CA GLY A 251 19.16 -14.77 3.35
C GLY A 251 19.04 -13.35 2.78
N ARG A 252 17.85 -12.89 2.37
CA ARG A 252 17.67 -11.54 1.82
C ARG A 252 17.43 -10.51 2.92
N ARG A 253 17.98 -9.31 2.76
CA ARG A 253 17.63 -8.15 3.60
C ARG A 253 16.32 -7.54 3.11
N VAL A 254 15.23 -7.93 3.76
CA VAL A 254 13.88 -7.51 3.37
C VAL A 254 13.48 -6.23 4.07
N GLY A 255 12.92 -5.29 3.31
CA GLY A 255 12.20 -4.13 3.84
C GLY A 255 10.69 -4.35 3.71
N THR A 256 9.95 -4.20 4.80
CA THR A 256 8.54 -4.58 4.88
C THR A 256 7.71 -3.43 5.45
N THR A 257 6.52 -3.21 4.90
CA THR A 257 5.50 -2.36 5.51
C THR A 257 4.23 -3.14 5.81
N THR A 258 3.63 -2.93 6.96
CA THR A 258 2.36 -3.57 7.39
C THR A 258 1.47 -2.59 8.13
N THR A 259 0.23 -2.99 8.45
CA THR A 259 -0.64 -2.24 9.39
C THR A 259 -0.06 -2.12 10.80
N GLN A 260 0.91 -2.97 11.17
CA GLN A 260 1.49 -2.98 12.52
C GLN A 260 2.81 -2.19 12.60
N GLY A 261 3.46 -1.95 11.48
CA GLY A 261 4.72 -1.22 11.47
C GLY A 261 5.55 -1.42 10.21
N MET A 262 6.73 -0.82 10.22
CA MET A 262 7.76 -0.94 9.21
C MET A 262 8.94 -1.74 9.76
N HIS A 263 9.47 -2.66 8.95
CA HIS A 263 10.60 -3.51 9.31
C HIS A 263 11.72 -3.40 8.28
N LEU A 264 12.96 -3.35 8.74
CA LEU A 264 14.17 -3.39 7.90
C LEU A 264 15.05 -4.52 8.40
N GLY A 265 15.35 -5.50 7.55
CA GLY A 265 16.20 -6.64 7.92
C GLY A 265 15.63 -7.49 9.07
N GLY A 266 14.30 -7.56 9.20
CA GLY A 266 13.61 -8.28 10.29
C GLY A 266 13.45 -7.46 11.58
N GLN A 267 14.09 -6.30 11.70
CA GLN A 267 13.93 -5.41 12.86
C GLN A 267 12.82 -4.40 12.60
N ARG A 268 11.93 -4.23 13.58
CA ARG A 268 10.90 -3.19 13.54
C ARG A 268 11.53 -1.83 13.80
N VAL A 269 11.32 -0.87 12.91
CA VAL A 269 11.91 0.48 12.96
C VAL A 269 10.86 1.58 13.15
N GLU A 270 9.59 1.29 12.88
CA GLU A 270 8.46 2.19 13.10
C GLU A 270 7.22 1.38 13.52
N ASP A 271 6.48 1.89 14.49
CA ASP A 271 5.22 1.32 14.98
C ASP A 271 4.00 1.99 14.34
N GLY A 272 2.92 1.22 14.19
CA GLY A 272 1.63 1.72 13.71
C GLY A 272 1.37 1.44 12.22
N ASP A 273 0.34 2.09 11.67
CA ASP A 273 -0.09 1.83 10.28
C ASP A 273 0.90 2.42 9.26
N CYS A 274 1.79 1.56 8.77
CA CYS A 274 2.80 1.87 7.76
C CYS A 274 2.36 1.48 6.34
N THR A 275 1.07 1.26 6.06
CA THR A 275 0.59 0.79 4.74
C THR A 275 0.48 1.88 3.65
N GLY A 276 1.14 3.02 3.88
CA GLY A 276 1.02 4.24 3.11
C GLY A 276 2.27 4.64 2.32
N TYR A 277 2.13 5.71 1.54
CA TYR A 277 3.18 6.25 0.66
C TYR A 277 4.53 6.48 1.36
N TRP A 278 4.54 7.05 2.56
CA TRP A 278 5.78 7.47 3.22
C TRP A 278 6.62 6.30 3.71
N SER A 279 5.99 5.31 4.33
CA SER A 279 6.68 4.12 4.80
C SER A 279 7.17 3.27 3.62
N ALA A 280 6.36 3.14 2.55
CA ALA A 280 6.82 2.54 1.29
C ALA A 280 8.05 3.26 0.72
N ARG A 281 8.08 4.60 0.77
CA ARG A 281 9.25 5.38 0.36
C ARG A 281 10.45 5.15 1.26
N ALA A 282 10.25 5.14 2.58
CA ALA A 282 11.30 4.93 3.56
C ALA A 282 12.01 3.59 3.32
N VAL A 283 11.26 2.50 3.14
CA VAL A 283 11.78 1.18 2.77
C VAL A 283 12.60 1.25 1.46
N LEU A 284 12.05 1.88 0.42
CA LEU A 284 12.73 1.96 -0.89
C LEU A 284 13.96 2.89 -0.89
N THR A 285 14.10 3.75 0.12
CA THR A 285 15.24 4.65 0.29
C THR A 285 16.28 4.13 1.29
N ALA A 286 16.05 2.97 1.91
CA ALA A 286 16.97 2.33 2.83
C ALA A 286 18.05 1.53 2.08
N PRO A 287 19.34 1.94 2.08
CA PRO A 287 20.40 1.32 1.29
C PRO A 287 20.71 -0.15 1.67
N GLU A 288 20.28 -0.61 2.83
CA GLU A 288 20.43 -1.97 3.32
C GLU A 288 19.41 -2.95 2.74
N VAL A 289 18.33 -2.47 2.11
CA VAL A 289 17.23 -3.31 1.62
C VAL A 289 17.54 -3.90 0.24
N ASP A 290 17.50 -5.22 0.12
CA ASP A 290 17.70 -5.95 -1.15
C ASP A 290 16.39 -6.31 -1.86
N VAL A 291 15.29 -6.40 -1.12
CA VAL A 291 13.95 -6.70 -1.63
C VAL A 291 12.91 -6.03 -0.74
N ALA A 292 11.87 -5.48 -1.34
CA ALA A 292 10.78 -4.84 -0.63
C ALA A 292 9.48 -5.65 -0.71
N VAL A 293 8.77 -5.78 0.41
CA VAL A 293 7.44 -6.41 0.49
C VAL A 293 6.49 -5.42 1.15
N LEU A 294 5.64 -4.79 0.34
CA LEU A 294 4.88 -3.62 0.77
C LEU A 294 3.38 -3.93 0.88
N GLU A 295 2.87 -3.99 2.10
CA GLU A 295 1.43 -3.89 2.32
C GLU A 295 0.95 -2.51 1.89
N THR A 296 -0.01 -2.46 0.96
CA THR A 296 -0.56 -1.22 0.43
C THR A 296 -2.07 -1.16 0.65
N ALA A 297 -2.51 -0.31 1.57
CA ALA A 297 -3.92 -0.16 1.89
C ALA A 297 -4.62 0.87 0.99
N ARG A 298 -5.95 0.73 0.88
CA ARG A 298 -6.86 1.67 0.21
C ARG A 298 -6.60 3.12 0.64
N GLY A 299 -6.48 3.32 1.95
CA GLY A 299 -6.16 4.61 2.56
C GLY A 299 -4.88 5.19 1.97
N GLY A 300 -3.77 4.45 1.96
CA GLY A 300 -2.49 4.87 1.40
C GLY A 300 -2.57 5.31 -0.07
N ILE A 301 -3.25 4.51 -0.90
CA ILE A 301 -3.42 4.76 -2.34
C ILE A 301 -4.21 6.04 -2.61
N LEU A 302 -5.42 6.15 -2.05
CA LEU A 302 -6.27 7.35 -2.20
C LEU A 302 -5.56 8.58 -1.67
N LYS A 303 -4.79 8.38 -0.59
CA LYS A 303 -4.11 9.45 0.09
C LYS A 303 -3.00 10.03 -0.80
N ARG A 304 -1.94 9.28 -1.08
CA ARG A 304 -0.73 9.87 -1.69
C ARG A 304 -0.29 9.17 -2.98
N GLY A 305 -1.12 8.25 -3.48
CA GLY A 305 -0.72 7.31 -4.51
C GLY A 305 0.24 6.27 -3.94
N LEU A 306 0.93 5.58 -4.85
CA LEU A 306 1.92 4.59 -4.52
C LEU A 306 3.25 5.24 -4.14
N GLY A 307 3.94 4.66 -3.17
CA GLY A 307 5.32 5.00 -2.82
C GLY A 307 6.36 4.55 -3.86
N PHE A 308 5.91 3.99 -4.99
CA PHE A 308 6.74 3.41 -6.05
C PHE A 308 6.05 3.57 -7.41
N ASP A 309 6.80 3.45 -8.50
CA ASP A 309 6.30 3.62 -9.87
C ASP A 309 5.83 2.30 -10.52
N ARG A 310 6.45 1.18 -10.15
CA ARG A 310 6.06 -0.19 -10.53
C ARG A 310 6.54 -1.20 -9.49
N CYS A 311 5.96 -2.39 -9.47
CA CYS A 311 6.40 -3.55 -8.68
C CYS A 311 6.67 -4.75 -9.59
N ASP A 312 7.60 -5.62 -9.21
CA ASP A 312 7.85 -6.89 -9.90
C ASP A 312 6.60 -7.75 -9.84
N VAL A 313 6.06 -7.91 -8.62
CA VAL A 313 4.87 -8.68 -8.35
C VAL A 313 3.82 -7.81 -7.68
N GLY A 314 2.63 -7.72 -8.27
CA GLY A 314 1.46 -7.09 -7.66
C GLY A 314 0.48 -8.17 -7.20
N VAL A 315 0.12 -8.19 -5.93
CA VAL A 315 -0.80 -9.18 -5.35
C VAL A 315 -2.12 -8.51 -5.00
N VAL A 316 -3.24 -9.04 -5.48
CA VAL A 316 -4.58 -8.63 -5.09
C VAL A 316 -5.33 -9.82 -4.50
N LEU A 317 -5.60 -9.76 -3.19
CA LEU A 317 -6.11 -10.89 -2.42
C LEU A 317 -7.63 -11.08 -2.56
N ASN A 318 -8.38 -9.99 -2.47
CA ASN A 318 -9.84 -9.96 -2.49
C ASN A 318 -10.35 -8.51 -2.48
N VAL A 319 -11.60 -8.34 -2.88
CA VAL A 319 -12.39 -7.11 -2.77
C VAL A 319 -13.68 -7.45 -2.03
N ALA A 320 -13.75 -7.12 -0.75
CA ALA A 320 -14.94 -7.24 0.08
C ALA A 320 -15.38 -5.87 0.64
N GLY A 321 -16.66 -5.77 1.01
CA GLY A 321 -17.29 -4.56 1.55
C GLY A 321 -16.57 -4.09 2.82
N ASP A 322 -15.85 -2.98 2.69
CA ASP A 322 -15.13 -2.37 3.78
C ASP A 322 -14.87 -0.89 3.45
N HIS A 323 -15.17 -0.01 4.39
CA HIS A 323 -15.03 1.44 4.22
C HIS A 323 -15.82 2.05 3.04
N LEU A 324 -16.98 1.51 2.70
CA LEU A 324 -17.89 2.13 1.74
C LEU A 324 -18.48 3.42 2.33
N GLY A 325 -18.64 4.46 1.50
CA GLY A 325 -19.05 5.80 1.91
C GLY A 325 -17.91 6.68 2.46
N LEU A 326 -16.65 6.21 2.40
CA LEU A 326 -15.49 6.93 2.95
C LEU A 326 -14.47 7.30 1.87
N ASP A 327 -13.91 8.51 1.96
CA ASP A 327 -12.88 9.03 1.07
C ASP A 327 -13.24 8.97 -0.43
N GLY A 328 -14.54 8.99 -0.76
CA GLY A 328 -15.06 8.92 -2.14
C GLY A 328 -15.04 7.52 -2.76
N VAL A 329 -15.07 6.47 -1.93
CA VAL A 329 -15.32 5.08 -2.34
C VAL A 329 -16.74 4.75 -1.92
N GLU A 330 -17.67 4.74 -2.87
CA GLU A 330 -19.10 4.52 -2.60
C GLU A 330 -19.51 3.08 -2.87
N THR A 331 -18.83 2.42 -3.82
CA THR A 331 -19.18 1.09 -4.30
C THR A 331 -18.03 0.10 -4.20
N MET A 332 -18.38 -1.18 -4.30
CA MET A 332 -17.40 -2.27 -4.44
C MET A 332 -16.51 -2.10 -5.68
N ASP A 333 -17.07 -1.61 -6.78
CA ASP A 333 -16.31 -1.33 -8.01
C ASP A 333 -15.30 -0.18 -7.83
N ASP A 334 -15.65 0.84 -7.04
CA ASP A 334 -14.69 1.89 -6.68
C ASP A 334 -13.53 1.32 -5.88
N LEU A 335 -13.83 0.44 -4.91
CA LEU A 335 -12.82 -0.23 -4.11
C LEU A 335 -11.94 -1.15 -4.96
N ALA A 336 -12.53 -1.91 -5.88
CA ALA A 336 -11.81 -2.72 -6.86
C ALA A 336 -10.88 -1.86 -7.73
N ARG A 337 -11.35 -0.69 -8.20
CA ARG A 337 -10.54 0.25 -8.98
C ARG A 337 -9.32 0.76 -8.21
N VAL A 338 -9.48 1.03 -6.90
CA VAL A 338 -8.39 1.42 -6.00
C VAL A 338 -7.36 0.31 -5.89
N LYS A 339 -7.79 -0.90 -5.55
CA LYS A 339 -6.90 -2.06 -5.34
C LYS A 339 -6.23 -2.51 -6.64
N GLY A 340 -6.95 -2.49 -7.75
CA GLY A 340 -6.46 -2.82 -9.09
C GLY A 340 -5.30 -1.94 -9.56
N LEU A 341 -5.04 -0.79 -8.91
CA LEU A 341 -3.82 -0.02 -9.17
C LEU A 341 -2.55 -0.85 -8.89
N ILE A 342 -2.56 -1.77 -7.93
CA ILE A 342 -1.43 -2.67 -7.67
C ILE A 342 -1.22 -3.62 -8.85
N ALA A 343 -2.28 -4.29 -9.33
CA ALA A 343 -2.22 -5.17 -10.49
C ALA A 343 -1.73 -4.43 -11.75
N ARG A 344 -2.27 -3.23 -12.03
CA ARG A 344 -1.84 -2.39 -13.17
C ARG A 344 -0.40 -1.90 -13.10
N ARG A 345 0.25 -2.02 -11.93
CA ARG A 345 1.65 -1.59 -11.68
C ARG A 345 2.62 -2.75 -11.54
N ALA A 346 2.12 -3.99 -11.57
CA ALA A 346 2.94 -5.15 -11.77
C ALA A 346 3.54 -5.12 -13.17
N PHE A 347 4.87 -5.26 -13.26
CA PHE A 347 5.56 -5.29 -14.55
C PHE A 347 6.03 -6.69 -14.94
N ARG A 348 6.13 -7.64 -14.01
CA ARG A 348 6.45 -9.04 -14.31
C ARG A 348 5.23 -9.93 -14.16
N SER A 349 4.62 -9.92 -12.97
CA SER A 349 3.50 -10.80 -12.66
C SER A 349 2.47 -10.15 -11.75
N ALA A 350 1.19 -10.34 -12.06
CA ALA A 350 0.08 -10.03 -11.17
C ALA A 350 -0.45 -11.33 -10.57
N VAL A 351 -0.37 -11.46 -9.24
CA VAL A 351 -0.96 -12.57 -8.48
C VAL A 351 -2.37 -12.18 -8.11
N LEU A 352 -3.37 -12.87 -8.67
CA LEU A 352 -4.77 -12.50 -8.57
C LEU A 352 -5.59 -13.67 -8.04
N ASN A 353 -6.58 -13.36 -7.20
CA ASN A 353 -7.53 -14.35 -6.70
C ASN A 353 -8.49 -14.75 -7.82
N ALA A 354 -8.53 -16.03 -8.19
CA ALA A 354 -9.43 -16.56 -9.21
C ALA A 354 -10.85 -16.83 -8.68
N ASP A 355 -11.06 -16.75 -7.36
CA ASP A 355 -12.35 -16.95 -6.71
C ASP A 355 -13.10 -15.63 -6.49
N ASP A 356 -12.43 -14.49 -6.71
CA ASP A 356 -12.98 -13.16 -6.54
C ASP A 356 -13.28 -12.52 -7.92
N PRO A 357 -14.56 -12.23 -8.25
CA PRO A 357 -14.93 -11.68 -9.55
C PRO A 357 -14.26 -10.35 -9.88
N HIS A 358 -14.01 -9.49 -8.89
CA HIS A 358 -13.32 -8.21 -9.11
C HIS A 358 -11.84 -8.44 -9.42
N CYS A 359 -11.19 -9.40 -8.75
CA CYS A 359 -9.81 -9.77 -9.04
C CYS A 359 -9.68 -10.42 -10.43
N LEU A 360 -10.62 -11.28 -10.82
CA LEU A 360 -10.69 -11.84 -12.17
C LEU A 360 -10.75 -10.73 -13.24
N ALA A 361 -11.61 -9.72 -13.04
CA ALA A 361 -11.75 -8.61 -13.97
C ALA A 361 -10.45 -7.79 -14.13
N MET A 362 -9.60 -7.70 -13.09
CA MET A 362 -8.35 -6.94 -13.14
C MET A 362 -7.33 -7.52 -14.13
N ALA A 363 -7.43 -8.80 -14.51
CA ALA A 363 -6.53 -9.41 -15.48
C ALA A 363 -6.60 -8.73 -16.86
N ALA A 364 -7.78 -8.18 -17.24
CA ALA A 364 -7.96 -7.46 -18.49
C ALA A 364 -7.27 -6.08 -18.53
N GLU A 365 -6.85 -5.55 -17.36
CA GLU A 365 -6.24 -4.22 -17.24
C GLU A 365 -4.71 -4.24 -17.09
N LEU A 366 -4.10 -5.44 -17.15
CA LEU A 366 -2.67 -5.59 -16.96
C LEU A 366 -1.85 -4.94 -18.08
N GLN A 367 -0.63 -4.54 -17.75
CA GLN A 367 0.31 -4.02 -18.74
C GLN A 367 0.68 -5.11 -19.74
N PRO A 368 0.92 -4.78 -21.03
CA PRO A 368 1.45 -5.73 -21.99
C PRO A 368 2.72 -6.41 -21.48
N GLY A 369 2.76 -7.74 -21.55
CA GLY A 369 3.87 -8.56 -21.06
C GLY A 369 3.87 -8.87 -19.56
N CYS A 370 2.91 -8.35 -18.79
CA CYS A 370 2.69 -8.78 -17.41
C CYS A 370 1.95 -10.12 -17.38
N GLU A 371 2.53 -11.10 -16.73
CA GLU A 371 1.94 -12.42 -16.55
C GLU A 371 0.86 -12.42 -15.48
N VAL A 372 -0.23 -13.16 -15.68
CA VAL A 372 -1.18 -13.46 -14.60
C VAL A 372 -0.74 -14.73 -13.91
N VAL A 373 -0.71 -14.74 -12.57
CA VAL A 373 -0.57 -15.95 -11.76
C VAL A 373 -1.81 -16.08 -10.90
N TRP A 374 -2.63 -17.10 -11.16
CA TRP A 374 -3.86 -17.29 -10.39
C TRP A 374 -3.59 -17.95 -9.05
N PHE A 375 -4.38 -17.59 -8.05
CA PHE A 375 -4.54 -18.45 -6.89
C PHE A 375 -6.01 -18.73 -6.56
N SER A 376 -6.31 -19.90 -6.01
CA SER A 376 -7.69 -20.33 -5.75
C SER A 376 -7.78 -21.33 -4.58
N LEU A 377 -8.82 -21.20 -3.76
CA LEU A 377 -9.21 -22.21 -2.77
C LEU A 377 -10.04 -23.35 -3.37
N GLU A 378 -10.46 -23.24 -4.63
CA GLU A 378 -11.34 -24.18 -5.29
C GLU A 378 -10.54 -25.15 -6.15
N ALA A 379 -10.61 -26.45 -5.82
CA ALA A 379 -9.83 -27.52 -6.45
C ALA A 379 -10.12 -27.70 -7.94
N ASP A 380 -11.33 -27.35 -8.36
CA ASP A 380 -11.87 -27.54 -9.70
C ASP A 380 -12.17 -26.22 -10.42
N ASN A 381 -11.56 -25.10 -9.98
CA ASN A 381 -11.78 -23.79 -10.61
C ASN A 381 -11.47 -23.86 -12.13
N PRO A 382 -12.47 -23.71 -13.01
CA PRO A 382 -12.29 -23.93 -14.45
C PRO A 382 -11.45 -22.83 -15.11
N GLY A 383 -11.34 -21.66 -14.48
CA GLY A 383 -10.42 -20.60 -14.91
C GLY A 383 -8.97 -21.00 -14.68
N VAL A 384 -8.67 -21.52 -13.48
CA VAL A 384 -7.33 -21.99 -13.12
C VAL A 384 -6.93 -23.19 -13.97
N ALA A 385 -7.81 -24.19 -14.11
CA ALA A 385 -7.52 -25.39 -14.91
C ALA A 385 -7.18 -25.05 -16.37
N ARG A 386 -7.97 -24.17 -17.02
CA ARG A 386 -7.68 -23.71 -18.39
C ARG A 386 -6.38 -22.92 -18.48
N HIS A 387 -6.09 -22.08 -17.48
CA HIS A 387 -4.86 -21.30 -17.44
C HIS A 387 -3.61 -22.19 -17.34
N VAL A 388 -3.64 -23.18 -16.44
CA VAL A 388 -2.56 -24.17 -16.27
C VAL A 388 -2.39 -25.01 -17.53
N ALA A 389 -3.48 -25.48 -18.14
CA ALA A 389 -3.43 -26.23 -19.41
C ALA A 389 -2.82 -25.41 -20.57
N ALA A 390 -2.92 -24.08 -20.52
CA ALA A 390 -2.28 -23.17 -21.46
C ALA A 390 -0.82 -22.82 -21.11
N GLY A 391 -0.21 -23.49 -20.12
CA GLY A 391 1.16 -23.24 -19.69
C GLY A 391 1.31 -22.12 -18.64
N GLY A 392 0.20 -21.59 -18.12
CA GLY A 392 0.19 -20.53 -17.13
C GLY A 392 0.52 -21.01 -15.71
N ARG A 393 1.08 -20.14 -14.88
CA ARG A 393 1.42 -20.46 -13.49
C ARG A 393 0.23 -20.22 -12.56
N ALA A 394 0.07 -21.08 -11.57
CA ALA A 394 -1.00 -20.95 -10.58
C ALA A 394 -0.66 -21.61 -9.24
N ALA A 395 -1.42 -21.25 -8.21
CA ALA A 395 -1.41 -21.90 -6.90
C ALA A 395 -2.85 -22.25 -6.49
N TRP A 396 -3.19 -23.48 -6.16
CA TRP A 396 -4.55 -23.79 -5.70
C TRP A 396 -4.59 -24.82 -4.58
N LEU A 397 -5.71 -24.89 -3.87
CA LEU A 397 -5.99 -25.96 -2.91
C LEU A 397 -6.65 -27.13 -3.66
N ASP A 398 -6.08 -28.33 -3.61
CA ASP A 398 -6.71 -29.51 -4.19
C ASP A 398 -7.76 -30.15 -3.26
N GLY A 399 -8.48 -31.15 -3.76
CA GLY A 399 -9.56 -31.83 -3.03
C GLY A 399 -9.09 -32.61 -1.79
N ASP A 400 -7.80 -32.91 -1.68
CA ASP A 400 -7.21 -33.61 -0.53
C ASP A 400 -6.65 -32.62 0.50
N GLY A 401 -6.84 -31.30 0.30
CA GLY A 401 -6.35 -30.27 1.21
C GLY A 401 -4.89 -29.87 0.99
N TRP A 402 -4.28 -30.24 -0.14
CA TRP A 402 -2.90 -29.84 -0.46
C TRP A 402 -2.87 -28.52 -1.21
N LEU A 403 -1.94 -27.65 -0.84
CA LEU A 403 -1.55 -26.52 -1.69
C LEU A 403 -0.74 -27.09 -2.86
N VAL A 404 -1.15 -26.75 -4.08
CA VAL A 404 -0.52 -27.18 -5.33
C VAL A 404 0.02 -25.98 -6.07
N LEU A 405 1.23 -26.07 -6.61
CA LEU A 405 1.84 -25.06 -7.48
C LEU A 405 2.02 -25.60 -8.90
N ALA A 406 1.62 -24.81 -9.88
CA ALA A 406 2.00 -24.96 -11.28
C ALA A 406 3.06 -23.91 -11.63
N GLY A 407 4.30 -24.35 -11.90
CA GLY A 407 5.45 -23.47 -12.13
C GLY A 407 6.55 -24.11 -12.97
N THR A 408 7.44 -23.31 -13.56
CA THR A 408 8.59 -23.81 -14.32
C THR A 408 9.80 -24.01 -13.40
N LYS A 409 10.39 -25.21 -13.38
CA LYS A 409 11.66 -25.44 -12.66
C LYS A 409 12.77 -24.70 -13.40
N ARG A 410 13.38 -23.70 -12.72
CA ARG A 410 14.44 -22.83 -13.28
C ARG A 410 15.70 -23.58 -13.76
N GLU A 411 15.85 -24.85 -13.41
CA GLU A 411 17.08 -25.63 -13.59
C GLU A 411 17.10 -26.54 -14.83
N ARG A 412 16.00 -26.75 -15.55
CA ARG A 412 16.00 -27.57 -16.78
C ARG A 412 15.84 -26.70 -18.01
N ALA A 413 16.71 -26.92 -18.99
CA ALA A 413 16.70 -26.26 -20.29
C ALA A 413 15.45 -26.57 -21.15
N MET A 414 14.52 -27.42 -20.67
CA MET A 414 13.16 -27.56 -21.19
C MET A 414 12.15 -26.86 -20.27
N SER A 415 11.40 -25.92 -20.85
CA SER A 415 10.35 -25.13 -20.22
C SER A 415 9.05 -25.92 -20.00
N GLU A 416 9.11 -27.05 -19.30
CA GLU A 416 7.90 -27.78 -18.93
C GLU A 416 7.30 -27.20 -17.64
N LEU A 417 5.99 -26.94 -17.67
CA LEU A 417 5.23 -26.55 -16.50
C LEU A 417 5.12 -27.76 -15.56
N ASN A 418 5.66 -27.66 -14.36
CA ASN A 418 5.59 -28.68 -13.33
C ASN A 418 4.41 -28.37 -12.40
N VAL A 419 3.55 -29.36 -12.17
CA VAL A 419 2.48 -29.32 -11.17
C VAL A 419 2.88 -30.16 -9.98
N GLU A 420 2.93 -29.56 -8.80
CA GLU A 420 3.49 -30.19 -7.60
C GLU A 420 2.66 -29.85 -6.36
N ARG A 421 2.33 -30.89 -5.57
CA ARG A 421 1.81 -30.73 -4.21
C ARG A 421 2.93 -30.19 -3.33
N LEU A 422 2.72 -28.99 -2.80
CA LEU A 422 3.69 -28.23 -2.03
C LEU A 422 3.67 -28.63 -0.54
N ILE A 423 2.49 -28.51 0.09
CA ILE A 423 2.30 -28.78 1.52
C ILE A 423 0.82 -29.05 1.80
N ASP A 424 0.53 -29.94 2.74
CA ASP A 424 -0.80 -30.12 3.31
C ASP A 424 -1.22 -28.85 4.06
N ALA A 425 -2.40 -28.32 3.76
CA ALA A 425 -2.91 -27.13 4.43
C ALA A 425 -2.95 -27.30 5.95
N ALA A 426 -3.28 -28.48 6.47
CA ALA A 426 -3.36 -28.75 7.90
C ALA A 426 -1.99 -28.72 8.59
N ALA A 427 -0.89 -28.90 7.84
CA ALA A 427 0.47 -28.81 8.36
C ALA A 427 0.94 -27.36 8.55
N MET A 428 0.27 -26.37 7.94
CA MET A 428 0.60 -24.96 8.12
C MET A 428 0.06 -24.45 9.47
N PRO A 429 0.89 -23.92 10.39
CA PRO A 429 0.41 -23.44 11.69
C PRO A 429 -0.69 -22.37 11.57
N ILE A 430 -0.58 -21.48 10.57
CA ILE A 430 -1.56 -20.41 10.35
C ILE A 430 -2.92 -20.90 9.83
N SER A 431 -3.02 -22.12 9.31
CA SER A 431 -4.29 -22.66 8.82
C SER A 431 -5.20 -23.15 9.93
N MET A 432 -4.72 -23.17 11.19
CA MET A 432 -5.46 -23.71 12.33
C MET A 432 -5.98 -25.12 12.03
N ARG A 433 -5.07 -26.04 11.72
CA ARG A 433 -5.39 -27.45 11.39
C ARG A 433 -6.27 -27.54 10.12
N GLY A 434 -6.12 -26.61 9.18
CA GLY A 434 -6.88 -26.54 7.93
C GLY A 434 -8.23 -25.80 8.01
N HIS A 435 -8.71 -25.44 9.21
CA HIS A 435 -10.02 -24.81 9.37
C HIS A 435 -10.05 -23.31 9.01
N ALA A 436 -8.93 -22.61 9.12
CA ALA A 436 -8.80 -21.20 8.71
C ALA A 436 -8.54 -21.09 7.20
N ARG A 437 -9.56 -21.39 6.38
CA ARG A 437 -9.49 -21.31 4.90
C ARG A 437 -8.99 -19.95 4.38
N PHE A 438 -9.30 -18.85 5.08
CA PHE A 438 -8.78 -17.53 4.72
C PHE A 438 -7.25 -17.43 4.85
N ASN A 439 -6.63 -18.15 5.79
CA ASN A 439 -5.17 -18.23 5.89
C ASN A 439 -4.58 -19.21 4.88
N VAL A 440 -5.33 -20.24 4.46
CA VAL A 440 -4.96 -21.07 3.30
C VAL A 440 -4.92 -20.21 2.02
N ALA A 441 -5.90 -19.31 1.82
CA ALA A 441 -5.88 -18.36 0.71
C ALA A 441 -4.67 -17.40 0.78
N ASN A 442 -4.37 -16.87 1.97
CA ASN A 442 -3.19 -16.03 2.19
C ASN A 442 -1.89 -16.79 1.85
N ALA A 443 -1.80 -18.07 2.23
CA ALA A 443 -0.66 -18.93 1.94
C ALA A 443 -0.51 -19.22 0.44
N LEU A 444 -1.61 -19.50 -0.27
CA LEU A 444 -1.62 -19.69 -1.72
C LEU A 444 -1.16 -18.41 -2.46
N ALA A 445 -1.67 -17.25 -2.06
CA ALA A 445 -1.25 -15.98 -2.62
C ALA A 445 0.24 -15.68 -2.36
N ALA A 446 0.72 -15.98 -1.14
CA ALA A 446 2.14 -15.84 -0.79
C ALA A 446 3.02 -16.80 -1.61
N ALA A 447 2.63 -18.08 -1.72
CA ALA A 447 3.35 -19.08 -2.50
C ALA A 447 3.43 -18.69 -3.99
N ALA A 448 2.32 -18.22 -4.57
CA ALA A 448 2.28 -17.70 -5.93
C ALA A 448 3.22 -16.48 -6.11
N ALA A 449 3.23 -15.55 -5.16
CA ALA A 449 4.11 -14.38 -5.21
C ALA A 449 5.60 -14.75 -5.08
N LEU A 450 5.93 -15.68 -4.18
CA LEU A 450 7.28 -16.19 -3.97
C LEU A 450 7.80 -16.96 -5.18
N MET A 451 6.95 -17.81 -5.79
CA MET A 451 7.24 -18.48 -7.06
C MET A 451 7.48 -17.46 -8.18
N ALA A 452 6.68 -16.39 -8.27
CA ALA A 452 6.82 -15.35 -9.29
C ALA A 452 8.14 -14.55 -9.17
N VAL A 453 8.66 -14.35 -7.95
CA VAL A 453 10.01 -13.78 -7.75
C VAL A 453 11.13 -14.83 -7.86
N GLY A 454 10.78 -16.09 -8.06
CA GLY A 454 11.70 -17.20 -8.34
C GLY A 454 12.34 -17.81 -7.10
N LEU A 455 11.64 -17.81 -5.97
CA LEU A 455 12.00 -18.63 -4.81
C LEU A 455 11.68 -20.11 -5.12
N ALA A 456 12.56 -21.02 -4.69
CA ALA A 456 12.40 -22.45 -4.94
C ALA A 456 11.24 -23.03 -4.11
N HIS A 457 10.55 -24.05 -4.66
CA HIS A 457 9.33 -24.61 -4.06
C HIS A 457 9.58 -25.20 -2.67
N ASP A 458 10.72 -25.86 -2.46
CA ASP A 458 11.16 -26.37 -1.16
C ASP A 458 11.27 -25.26 -0.10
N ALA A 459 11.91 -24.14 -0.45
CA ALA A 459 12.02 -22.98 0.44
C ALA A 459 10.64 -22.32 0.72
N ILE A 460 9.71 -22.38 -0.23
CA ILE A 460 8.33 -21.92 -0.03
C ILE A 460 7.60 -22.88 0.94
N ALA A 461 7.66 -24.19 0.71
CA ALA A 461 7.03 -25.20 1.58
C ALA A 461 7.55 -25.10 3.02
N ASP A 462 8.87 -25.00 3.20
CA ASP A 462 9.50 -24.83 4.50
C ASP A 462 8.99 -23.57 5.21
N ALA A 463 8.91 -22.45 4.49
CA ALA A 463 8.42 -21.20 5.06
C ALA A 463 6.94 -21.30 5.48
N LEU A 464 6.09 -21.98 4.70
CA LEU A 464 4.69 -22.23 5.02
C LEU A 464 4.54 -23.15 6.25
N ALA A 465 5.39 -24.16 6.37
CA ALA A 465 5.39 -25.11 7.48
C ALA A 465 5.82 -24.47 8.81
N THR A 466 6.70 -23.47 8.79
CA THR A 466 7.29 -22.90 10.00
C THR A 466 6.81 -21.49 10.36
N PHE A 467 6.04 -20.83 9.49
CA PHE A 467 5.48 -19.53 9.80
C PHE A 467 4.32 -19.65 10.79
N THR A 468 4.40 -18.93 11.92
CA THR A 468 3.36 -18.89 12.94
C THR A 468 2.75 -17.51 13.05
N SER A 469 1.45 -17.48 13.37
CA SER A 469 0.73 -16.25 13.70
C SER A 469 0.71 -16.08 15.22
N ASP A 470 1.76 -15.48 15.75
CA ASP A 470 1.94 -15.24 17.19
C ASP A 470 2.01 -13.74 17.53
N ALA A 471 2.13 -13.44 18.83
CA ALA A 471 2.18 -12.09 19.36
C ALA A 471 3.32 -11.21 18.82
N ARG A 472 4.37 -11.80 18.22
CA ARG A 472 5.53 -11.06 17.72
C ARG A 472 5.46 -10.84 16.22
N ARG A 473 5.17 -11.90 15.48
CA ARG A 473 5.23 -11.90 14.00
C ARG A 473 3.97 -11.36 13.38
N ASN A 474 2.80 -11.77 13.88
CA ASN A 474 1.52 -11.42 13.30
C ASN A 474 0.46 -11.25 14.40
N PRO A 475 0.65 -10.25 15.29
CA PRO A 475 -0.25 -10.04 16.43
C PRO A 475 -1.66 -9.71 15.95
N LEU A 476 -2.65 -10.17 16.73
CA LEU A 476 -4.08 -9.93 16.51
C LEU A 476 -4.59 -10.55 15.19
N ARG A 477 -3.96 -11.60 14.69
CA ARG A 477 -4.36 -12.30 13.46
C ARG A 477 -4.44 -13.79 13.75
N SER A 478 -5.60 -14.25 14.18
CA SER A 478 -5.86 -15.65 14.51
C SER A 478 -4.84 -16.22 15.50
N ASN A 479 -4.50 -15.44 16.54
CA ASN A 479 -3.61 -15.94 17.60
C ASN A 479 -4.43 -16.85 18.52
N GLU A 480 -3.96 -18.09 18.72
CA GLU A 480 -4.59 -19.10 19.58
C GLU A 480 -3.91 -19.11 20.95
N PHE A 481 -4.69 -19.07 22.03
CA PHE A 481 -4.23 -19.14 23.42
C PHE A 481 -5.06 -20.17 24.20
N ASP A 482 -4.44 -20.78 25.22
CA ASP A 482 -5.13 -21.61 26.21
C ASP A 482 -5.31 -20.86 27.53
N VAL A 483 -6.57 -20.65 27.92
CA VAL A 483 -6.97 -20.04 29.19
C VAL A 483 -7.66 -21.11 30.04
N ASP A 484 -6.86 -21.89 30.77
CA ASP A 484 -7.30 -22.92 31.70
C ASP A 484 -8.24 -23.95 31.03
N GLY A 485 -7.85 -24.41 29.84
CA GLY A 485 -8.63 -25.34 29.02
C GLY A 485 -9.70 -24.70 28.13
N ILE A 486 -9.84 -23.36 28.16
CA ILE A 486 -10.65 -22.60 27.20
C ILE A 486 -9.74 -22.21 26.03
N ARG A 487 -10.09 -22.60 24.80
CA ARG A 487 -9.37 -22.16 23.61
C ARG A 487 -9.81 -20.75 23.24
N VAL A 488 -8.91 -19.80 23.21
CA VAL A 488 -9.21 -18.41 22.84
C VAL A 488 -8.54 -18.04 21.52
N ILE A 489 -9.33 -17.57 20.56
CA ILE A 489 -8.85 -17.02 19.29
C ILE A 489 -8.96 -15.50 19.34
N VAL A 490 -7.82 -14.81 19.23
CA VAL A 490 -7.75 -13.34 19.17
C VAL A 490 -7.52 -12.90 17.72
N ASP A 491 -8.44 -12.11 17.18
CA ASP A 491 -8.41 -11.67 15.78
C ASP A 491 -8.84 -10.20 15.59
N TYR A 492 -8.48 -9.64 14.44
CA TYR A 492 -8.76 -8.27 14.02
C TYR A 492 -9.88 -8.19 12.98
N ALA A 493 -10.61 -9.28 12.74
CA ALA A 493 -11.81 -9.31 11.92
C ALA A 493 -12.78 -8.20 12.35
N HIS A 494 -13.15 -7.34 11.39
CA HIS A 494 -13.90 -6.09 11.65
C HIS A 494 -14.88 -5.71 10.53
N ASN A 495 -14.97 -6.50 9.47
CA ASN A 495 -15.95 -6.38 8.39
C ASN A 495 -16.65 -7.73 8.20
N LEU A 496 -17.82 -7.72 7.57
CA LEU A 496 -18.66 -8.91 7.44
C LEU A 496 -17.88 -10.12 6.90
N ALA A 497 -17.19 -9.97 5.77
CA ALA A 497 -16.46 -11.07 5.13
C ALA A 497 -15.35 -11.65 6.04
N ALA A 498 -14.66 -10.82 6.82
CA ALA A 498 -13.67 -11.30 7.78
C ALA A 498 -14.32 -12.04 8.96
N CYS A 499 -15.45 -11.52 9.45
CA CYS A 499 -16.21 -12.13 10.53
C CYS A 499 -16.78 -13.50 10.12
N GLU A 500 -17.38 -13.62 8.93
CA GLU A 500 -17.88 -14.89 8.40
C GLU A 500 -16.77 -15.93 8.22
N ALA A 501 -15.61 -15.51 7.70
CA ALA A 501 -14.45 -16.40 7.56
C ALA A 501 -13.94 -16.89 8.93
N LEU A 502 -13.94 -16.03 9.95
CA LEU A 502 -13.56 -16.40 11.31
C LEU A 502 -14.59 -17.31 11.98
N VAL A 503 -15.88 -17.04 11.78
CA VAL A 503 -16.99 -17.90 12.23
C VAL A 503 -16.86 -19.31 11.65
N ALA A 504 -16.56 -19.43 10.36
CA ALA A 504 -16.36 -20.71 9.69
C ALA A 504 -15.17 -21.49 10.29
N ALA A 505 -14.04 -20.80 10.54
CA ALA A 505 -12.88 -21.40 11.18
C ALA A 505 -13.18 -21.85 12.62
N ALA A 506 -13.86 -21.01 13.40
CA ALA A 506 -14.23 -21.31 14.78
C ALA A 506 -15.14 -22.55 14.87
N ARG A 507 -16.13 -22.67 13.98
CA ARG A 507 -16.98 -23.87 13.88
C ARG A 507 -16.20 -25.14 13.58
N GLY A 508 -15.22 -25.07 12.68
CA GLY A 508 -14.36 -26.22 12.37
C GLY A 508 -13.45 -26.62 13.53
N LEU A 509 -13.00 -25.64 14.32
CA LEU A 509 -12.09 -25.84 15.44
C LEU A 509 -12.77 -26.28 16.74
N CYS A 510 -14.05 -25.94 16.91
CA CYS A 510 -14.81 -26.29 18.10
C CYS A 510 -15.19 -27.77 18.05
N ALA A 511 -14.63 -28.57 18.97
CA ALA A 511 -14.97 -29.97 19.08
C ALA A 511 -16.15 -30.16 20.03
N ALA A 512 -17.13 -30.98 19.65
CA ALA A 512 -18.21 -31.35 20.55
C ALA A 512 -17.65 -32.05 21.81
N PRO A 513 -18.17 -31.77 23.03
CA PRO A 513 -19.36 -30.97 23.34
C PRO A 513 -19.09 -29.47 23.63
N GLY A 514 -17.95 -28.92 23.20
CA GLY A 514 -17.58 -27.52 23.42
C GLY A 514 -18.53 -26.53 22.74
N ARG A 515 -18.71 -25.37 23.38
CA ARG A 515 -19.54 -24.26 22.90
C ARG A 515 -18.69 -23.16 22.28
N LEU A 516 -19.32 -22.37 21.41
CA LEU A 516 -18.76 -21.17 20.81
C LEU A 516 -19.22 -19.92 21.56
N VAL A 517 -18.27 -19.19 22.15
CA VAL A 517 -18.53 -17.92 22.85
C VAL A 517 -17.86 -16.76 22.12
N GLY A 518 -18.60 -15.70 21.83
CA GLY A 518 -18.11 -14.59 21.01
C GLY A 518 -18.00 -13.33 21.83
N VAL A 519 -16.80 -12.77 21.98
CA VAL A 519 -16.58 -11.42 22.50
C VAL A 519 -16.30 -10.52 21.30
N ILE A 520 -17.32 -9.83 20.82
CA ILE A 520 -17.32 -9.24 19.47
C ILE A 520 -17.63 -7.75 19.46
N THR A 521 -17.15 -7.11 18.41
CA THR A 521 -17.48 -5.72 18.09
C THR A 521 -17.10 -5.44 16.63
N ALA A 522 -17.34 -4.21 16.19
CA ALA A 522 -16.83 -3.67 14.93
C ALA A 522 -16.61 -2.15 15.04
N PRO A 523 -15.76 -1.54 14.20
CA PRO A 523 -15.47 -0.10 14.23
C PRO A 523 -16.71 0.78 13.98
N GLY A 524 -16.83 1.87 14.75
CA GLY A 524 -17.97 2.79 14.64
C GLY A 524 -18.03 3.64 13.35
N ASP A 525 -16.99 3.63 12.52
CA ASP A 525 -16.99 4.30 11.21
C ASP A 525 -17.55 3.39 10.08
N ARG A 526 -18.43 2.45 10.44
CA ARG A 526 -19.16 1.56 9.53
C ARG A 526 -20.65 1.92 9.53
N ARG A 527 -21.35 1.53 8.48
CA ARG A 527 -22.79 1.79 8.35
C ARG A 527 -23.55 0.91 9.36
N SER A 528 -24.72 1.37 9.83
CA SER A 528 -25.53 0.59 10.77
C SER A 528 -25.89 -0.79 10.22
N GLU A 529 -26.19 -0.88 8.93
CA GLU A 529 -26.46 -2.14 8.22
C GLU A 529 -25.28 -3.10 8.27
N ASP A 530 -24.05 -2.63 7.99
CA ASP A 530 -22.83 -3.46 8.06
C ASP A 530 -22.61 -4.04 9.47
N LEU A 531 -22.93 -3.25 10.51
CA LEU A 531 -22.78 -3.66 11.90
C LEU A 531 -23.83 -4.69 12.31
N ALA A 532 -25.07 -4.53 11.84
CA ALA A 532 -26.13 -5.51 12.04
C ALA A 532 -25.78 -6.84 11.35
N GLU A 533 -25.24 -6.80 10.12
CA GLU A 533 -24.80 -8.00 9.41
C GLU A 533 -23.68 -8.73 10.16
N VAL A 534 -22.72 -8.00 10.76
CA VAL A 534 -21.71 -8.60 11.64
C VAL A 534 -22.37 -9.29 12.84
N GLY A 535 -23.32 -8.64 13.48
CA GLY A 535 -24.10 -9.25 14.58
C GLY A 535 -24.81 -10.53 14.18
N ALA A 536 -25.47 -10.53 13.02
CA ALA A 536 -26.16 -11.68 12.46
C ALA A 536 -25.20 -12.84 12.14
N ALA A 537 -24.02 -12.56 11.58
CA ALA A 537 -23.03 -13.58 11.24
C ALA A 537 -22.58 -14.37 12.48
N PHE A 538 -22.31 -13.68 13.59
CA PHE A 538 -21.98 -14.32 14.86
C PHE A 538 -23.20 -14.97 15.51
N GLY A 539 -24.36 -14.32 15.49
CA GLY A 539 -25.60 -14.86 16.08
C GLY A 539 -26.01 -16.20 15.48
N ARG A 540 -25.79 -16.42 14.19
CA ARG A 540 -26.07 -17.72 13.54
C ARG A 540 -25.21 -18.88 14.04
N ALA A 541 -24.09 -18.61 14.70
CA ALA A 541 -23.04 -19.59 14.92
C ALA A 541 -22.63 -19.78 16.38
N PHE A 542 -22.80 -18.75 17.20
CA PHE A 542 -22.29 -18.74 18.57
C PHE A 542 -23.42 -19.02 19.55
N ASP A 543 -23.10 -19.81 20.57
CA ASP A 543 -24.03 -20.16 21.64
C ASP A 543 -24.29 -18.97 22.57
N GLU A 544 -23.29 -18.09 22.70
CA GLU A 544 -23.31 -16.95 23.60
C GLU A 544 -22.48 -15.79 23.04
N LEU A 545 -23.00 -14.57 23.17
CA LEU A 545 -22.37 -13.36 22.63
C LEU A 545 -22.22 -12.27 23.68
N VAL A 546 -21.06 -11.63 23.69
CA VAL A 546 -20.73 -10.44 24.47
C VAL A 546 -20.30 -9.36 23.49
N VAL A 547 -21.17 -8.40 23.25
CA VAL A 547 -20.93 -7.25 22.39
C VAL A 547 -20.28 -6.13 23.21
N TYR A 548 -19.19 -5.56 22.71
CA TYR A 548 -18.55 -4.43 23.37
C TYR A 548 -18.38 -3.19 22.50
N GLU A 549 -18.14 -2.05 23.14
CA GLU A 549 -17.95 -0.77 22.46
C GLU A 549 -16.48 -0.46 22.24
N LEU A 550 -16.09 -0.32 20.97
CA LEU A 550 -14.85 0.34 20.59
C LEU A 550 -15.02 1.85 20.54
N ASN A 551 -13.91 2.56 20.35
CA ASN A 551 -13.91 4.00 20.08
C ASN A 551 -15.04 4.36 19.08
N PRO A 552 -15.95 5.28 19.44
CA PRO A 552 -17.17 5.53 18.69
C PRO A 552 -16.96 6.08 17.28
N ARG A 553 -15.77 6.62 16.95
CA ARG A 553 -15.43 7.17 15.62
C ARG A 553 -16.50 8.09 15.01
N GLY A 554 -17.18 8.87 15.86
CA GLY A 554 -18.22 9.81 15.46
C GLY A 554 -19.67 9.37 15.74
N ARG A 555 -19.90 8.13 16.19
CA ARG A 555 -21.21 7.67 16.69
C ARG A 555 -21.47 8.11 18.14
N GLN A 556 -22.73 8.10 18.58
CA GLN A 556 -23.03 8.27 20.00
C GLN A 556 -22.66 6.98 20.76
N PRO A 557 -22.22 7.08 22.03
CA PRO A 557 -22.02 5.90 22.88
C PRO A 557 -23.28 5.03 22.92
N GLY A 558 -23.13 3.71 22.79
CA GLY A 558 -24.24 2.75 22.72
C GLY A 558 -24.72 2.40 21.31
N GLU A 559 -24.64 3.32 20.34
CA GLU A 559 -25.22 3.09 18.99
C GLU A 559 -24.52 1.95 18.25
N ASN A 560 -23.21 1.79 18.46
CA ASN A 560 -22.42 0.74 17.83
C ASN A 560 -22.83 -0.66 18.32
N ALA A 561 -22.87 -0.83 19.64
CA ALA A 561 -23.30 -2.08 20.25
C ALA A 561 -24.76 -2.40 19.92
N ALA A 562 -25.65 -1.40 19.97
CA ALA A 562 -27.06 -1.58 19.65
C ALA A 562 -27.29 -2.09 18.22
N ALA A 563 -26.55 -1.59 17.23
CA ALA A 563 -26.65 -2.08 15.86
C ALA A 563 -26.21 -3.55 15.71
N ILE A 564 -25.10 -3.94 16.35
CA ILE A 564 -24.61 -5.33 16.34
C ILE A 564 -25.60 -6.25 17.06
N VAL A 565 -26.08 -5.83 18.23
CA VAL A 565 -27.06 -6.58 19.03
C VAL A 565 -28.36 -6.80 18.26
N ALA A 566 -28.85 -5.79 17.54
CA ALA A 566 -30.06 -5.90 16.73
C ALA A 566 -29.96 -7.04 15.69
N GLY A 567 -28.82 -7.16 14.99
CA GLY A 567 -28.61 -8.26 14.05
C GLY A 567 -28.39 -9.62 14.71
N ALA A 568 -27.78 -9.66 15.90
CA ALA A 568 -27.57 -10.89 16.65
C ALA A 568 -28.90 -11.49 17.17
N HIS A 569 -29.83 -10.64 17.62
CA HIS A 569 -31.13 -11.06 18.16
C HIS A 569 -32.06 -11.74 17.14
N GLU A 570 -31.77 -11.65 15.85
CA GLU A 570 -32.49 -12.43 14.84
C GLU A 570 -32.22 -13.95 14.96
N PHE A 571 -31.12 -14.34 15.61
CA PHE A 571 -30.64 -15.73 15.65
C PHE A 571 -30.37 -16.26 17.06
N VAL A 572 -30.17 -15.38 18.03
CA VAL A 572 -29.84 -15.72 19.42
C VAL A 572 -30.82 -15.03 20.37
N ASP A 573 -31.36 -15.81 21.30
CA ASP A 573 -32.28 -15.29 22.32
C ASP A 573 -31.64 -14.17 23.16
N GLY A 574 -32.48 -13.25 23.62
CA GLY A 574 -32.01 -12.03 24.27
C GLY A 574 -31.21 -12.24 25.56
N ASP A 575 -31.43 -13.36 26.24
CA ASP A 575 -30.71 -13.76 27.45
C ASP A 575 -29.29 -14.29 27.19
N ARG A 576 -28.95 -14.59 25.94
CA ARG A 576 -27.63 -15.09 25.49
C ARG A 576 -26.81 -14.04 24.73
N VAL A 577 -27.32 -12.80 24.63
CA VAL A 577 -26.60 -11.66 24.07
C VAL A 577 -26.41 -10.61 25.16
N HIS A 578 -25.15 -10.26 25.41
CA HIS A 578 -24.76 -9.36 26.49
C HIS A 578 -24.04 -8.13 25.94
N VAL A 579 -24.14 -7.01 26.64
CA VAL A 579 -23.46 -5.77 26.27
C VAL A 579 -22.53 -5.34 27.39
N GLN A 580 -21.27 -5.09 27.06
CA GLN A 580 -20.25 -4.59 27.99
C GLN A 580 -19.53 -3.41 27.34
N ARG A 581 -19.49 -2.24 27.99
CA ARG A 581 -18.89 -1.05 27.36
C ARG A 581 -17.37 -1.11 27.25
N GLU A 582 -16.73 -1.78 28.20
CA GLU A 582 -15.27 -1.78 28.33
C GLU A 582 -14.69 -3.12 27.86
N ILE A 583 -13.62 -3.06 27.07
CA ILE A 583 -13.05 -4.21 26.35
C ILE A 583 -12.56 -5.33 27.31
N ARG A 584 -11.94 -4.98 28.43
CA ARG A 584 -11.41 -5.93 29.42
C ARG A 584 -12.55 -6.54 30.22
N ALA A 585 -13.53 -5.72 30.59
CA ALA A 585 -14.75 -6.20 31.25
C ALA A 585 -15.54 -7.17 30.35
N ALA A 586 -15.65 -6.88 29.05
CA ALA A 586 -16.28 -7.75 28.07
C ALA A 586 -15.57 -9.10 27.96
N LEU A 587 -14.25 -9.09 27.85
CA LEU A 587 -13.45 -10.31 27.77
C LEU A 587 -13.56 -11.15 29.04
N ALA A 588 -13.41 -10.53 30.22
CA ALA A 588 -13.54 -11.25 31.48
C ALA A 588 -14.94 -11.84 31.67
N PHE A 589 -15.98 -11.10 31.27
CA PHE A 589 -17.36 -11.57 31.31
C PHE A 589 -17.59 -12.75 30.36
N GLY A 590 -17.04 -12.72 29.14
CA GLY A 590 -17.10 -13.84 28.20
C GLY A 590 -16.35 -15.08 28.70
N LEU A 591 -15.17 -14.91 29.28
CA LEU A 591 -14.39 -16.01 29.86
C LEU A 591 -15.13 -16.67 31.04
N ALA A 592 -15.76 -15.89 31.92
CA ALA A 592 -16.53 -16.41 33.06
C ALA A 592 -17.74 -17.28 32.65
N ARG A 593 -18.15 -17.23 31.37
CA ARG A 593 -19.25 -18.03 30.79
C ARG A 593 -18.75 -19.27 30.06
N CYS A 594 -17.46 -19.33 29.79
CA CYS A 594 -16.81 -20.48 29.20
C CYS A 594 -16.55 -21.57 30.25
N ARG A 595 -16.39 -22.79 29.77
CA ARG A 595 -15.91 -23.95 30.52
C ARG A 595 -14.74 -24.57 29.76
N ALA A 596 -13.95 -25.41 30.44
CA ALA A 596 -12.90 -26.16 29.76
C ALA A 596 -13.50 -26.95 28.57
N GLY A 597 -12.86 -26.85 27.40
CA GLY A 597 -13.34 -27.40 26.14
C GLY A 597 -14.12 -26.41 25.26
N ASP A 598 -14.58 -25.28 25.80
CA ASP A 598 -15.21 -24.22 25.00
C ASP A 598 -14.16 -23.46 24.15
N LEU A 599 -14.64 -22.85 23.07
CA LEU A 599 -13.85 -21.98 22.21
C LEU A 599 -14.42 -20.56 22.25
N LEU A 600 -13.61 -19.60 22.71
CA LEU A 600 -13.93 -18.19 22.72
C LEU A 600 -13.26 -17.47 21.52
N VAL A 601 -14.03 -16.70 20.77
CA VAL A 601 -13.51 -15.82 19.72
C VAL A 601 -13.59 -14.37 20.20
N PHE A 602 -12.45 -13.69 20.20
CA PHE A 602 -12.32 -12.28 20.56
C PHE A 602 -11.93 -11.45 19.34
N THR A 603 -12.85 -10.61 18.85
CA THR A 603 -12.64 -9.83 17.62
C THR A 603 -12.35 -8.35 17.87
N CYS A 604 -11.76 -7.71 16.87
CA CYS A 604 -11.30 -6.32 16.90
C CYS A 604 -10.46 -5.96 18.13
N ALA A 605 -9.68 -6.92 18.62
CA ALA A 605 -8.80 -6.71 19.75
C ALA A 605 -7.87 -5.51 19.47
N GLY A 606 -7.82 -4.55 20.40
CA GLY A 606 -7.02 -3.33 20.24
C GLY A 606 -5.53 -3.63 20.35
N THR A 607 -5.15 -4.29 21.44
CA THR A 607 -3.79 -4.77 21.69
C THR A 607 -3.84 -6.15 22.35
N LEU A 608 -2.75 -6.91 22.29
CA LEU A 608 -2.64 -8.15 23.06
C LEU A 608 -2.48 -7.88 24.56
N ASP A 609 -2.02 -6.69 24.95
CA ASP A 609 -1.96 -6.29 26.35
C ASP A 609 -3.36 -6.12 26.95
N ASP A 610 -4.32 -5.59 26.19
CA ASP A 610 -5.71 -5.52 26.61
C ASP A 610 -6.33 -6.92 26.74
N PHE A 611 -5.97 -7.84 25.84
CA PHE A 611 -6.34 -9.25 25.97
C PHE A 611 -5.81 -9.86 27.28
N VAL A 612 -4.50 -9.76 27.53
CA VAL A 612 -3.88 -10.27 28.76
C VAL A 612 -4.47 -9.61 30.01
N ALA A 613 -4.74 -8.31 29.97
CA ALA A 613 -5.36 -7.59 31.08
C ALA A 613 -6.80 -8.07 31.36
N GLY A 614 -7.59 -8.34 30.32
CA GLY A 614 -8.93 -8.92 30.48
C GLY A 614 -8.90 -10.36 30.98
N VAL A 615 -7.98 -11.19 30.48
CA VAL A 615 -7.76 -12.55 31.00
C VAL A 615 -7.40 -12.49 32.48
N ARG A 616 -6.52 -11.57 32.91
CA ARG A 616 -6.07 -11.46 34.30
C ARG A 616 -7.19 -11.26 35.31
N HIS A 617 -8.30 -10.63 34.90
CA HIS A 617 -9.44 -10.41 35.79
C HIS A 617 -10.18 -11.71 36.14
N ALA A 618 -10.25 -12.65 35.20
CA ALA A 618 -10.96 -13.92 35.37
C ALA A 618 -10.02 -15.10 35.69
N HIS A 619 -8.80 -15.10 35.11
CA HIS A 619 -7.82 -16.18 35.14
C HIS A 619 -6.39 -15.60 35.34
N PRO A 620 -6.02 -15.18 36.56
CA PRO A 620 -4.76 -14.49 36.81
C PRO A 620 -3.52 -15.33 36.49
N GLU A 621 -3.52 -16.63 36.82
CA GLU A 621 -2.39 -17.53 36.55
C GLU A 621 -2.19 -17.77 35.04
N ALA A 622 -3.29 -17.99 34.31
CA ALA A 622 -3.27 -18.10 32.85
C ALA A 622 -2.74 -16.81 32.20
N ALA A 623 -3.17 -15.64 32.68
CA ALA A 623 -2.70 -14.37 32.18
C ALA A 623 -1.19 -14.18 32.37
N GLU A 624 -0.63 -14.60 33.50
CA GLU A 624 0.81 -14.57 33.71
C GLU A 624 1.56 -15.53 32.79
N ARG A 625 1.03 -16.75 32.57
CA ARG A 625 1.60 -17.72 31.63
C ARG A 625 1.63 -17.15 30.21
N ILE A 626 0.50 -16.65 29.73
CA ILE A 626 0.37 -16.04 28.39
C ILE A 626 1.30 -14.83 28.26
N ALA A 627 1.33 -13.95 29.26
CA ALA A 627 2.24 -12.80 29.26
C ALA A 627 3.70 -13.25 29.15
N ARG A 628 4.12 -14.29 29.87
CA ARG A 628 5.47 -14.85 29.76
C ARG A 628 5.73 -15.40 28.35
N GLU A 629 4.84 -16.21 27.79
CA GLU A 629 4.98 -16.79 26.45
C GLU A 629 5.15 -15.73 25.35
N MET A 630 4.41 -14.61 25.45
CA MET A 630 4.58 -13.47 24.55
C MET A 630 5.99 -12.86 24.63
N HIS A 631 6.62 -12.87 25.81
CA HIS A 631 7.93 -12.28 26.09
C HIS A 631 9.13 -13.27 25.99
N THR A 632 8.93 -14.58 26.12
CA THR A 632 10.01 -15.59 26.13
C THR A 632 10.33 -16.19 24.76
N GLY A 633 9.51 -15.97 23.72
CA GLY A 633 9.85 -16.33 22.34
C GLY A 633 11.05 -15.57 21.73
N SER A 634 11.95 -15.02 22.55
CA SER A 634 13.11 -14.21 22.18
C SER A 634 14.44 -14.97 22.16
N ALA A 635 14.49 -16.19 22.69
CA ALA A 635 15.76 -16.88 22.97
C ALA A 635 15.94 -18.23 22.24
N MET A 636 14.97 -18.72 21.48
CA MET A 636 15.11 -19.96 20.68
C MET A 636 14.42 -19.84 19.33
N ALA A 637 15.04 -19.12 18.39
CA ALA A 637 14.84 -19.27 16.96
C ALA A 637 16.06 -18.73 16.21
#